data_AF-A0A524J7K0-F1
#
_entry.id   AF-A0A524J7K0-F1
#
_cell.length_a   1.000
_cell.length_b   1.000
_cell.length_c   1.000
_cell.angle_alpha   90.00
_cell.angle_beta   90.00
_cell.angle_gamma   90.00
#
_symmetry.space_group_name_H-M   'P 1'
#
loop_
_entity.id
_entity.type
_entity.pdbx_description
1 polymer ?
#
loop_
_entity_poly.entity_id
_entity_poly.type
_entity_poly.pdbx_seq_one_letter_code
_entity_poly.pdbx_strand_id
1 'polypeptide(L)'
;MFGKKIYKGFLVEPDGRLLKEFVFSTKADISYDDVKKAIKGKGDIAAIGAFEVDRLVGTVIRGQKLHFMLVGKDVAEDDETGFIKEMLNSVEGTLDASIEARSKAALEAEQKARNEHASAQEAIKAMETEKTAHVQEIEELENLRNELSKFQQDTESWQKELEEFEAEVSDRHSQINERVTLLLEREQNLNRSRQSFEAAADAKRGLMRSLQVGIGQSINEYEIGYGRLVKERLELEESQKRFDEEMESYEQSRTEWLKEVEETKVRLESLDRDRKQIEGEREKIEAKERSLKQLQSSLEARKMDLDNSTSALEDERRAFIVETENLRADLADMDVDLGERETKISQAEEDLRVGQEESQRSADELERRRTAFESEEQEFKDKIDSIEERERELASEKEELERRRSEIDTSAESQQAELSKLLGNIGKENEDLQKRTQELDSIQAALTEREEGVQESETRIESMLRDLDKREKDVQKREAKLNESLAGHEETVQSISDRESAIVDKERTLTTREGETEELRAKIETESAELAKQRMELQSLKAETDKKTSDFDEREKLIEEREQRVGEDRAEMDRMAEELKASRQELDSRLQSLGDRENNLGQEVDHAKTQVEDEMKRLDAERKHVSGRMAEMEEKERMIQERVDTFEEREEQLRTKEQAFEEKMREMDERRENMAEEMEKIALEKSKTEKMRETIERRKQVIGDQVDSISEITKKLEEIRSRGKRRADAHGEHGDKKTGPE
;
A
#
# COMPACT_ATOMS: atom_id res chain seq x y z
N MET A 1 -77.40 102.17 186.22
CA MET A 1 -76.97 103.38 185.45
C MET A 1 -76.03 104.14 186.35
N PHE A 2 -74.91 104.64 185.84
CA PHE A 2 -74.00 105.45 186.65
C PHE A 2 -74.66 106.79 187.04
N GLY A 3 -74.39 107.25 188.26
CA GLY A 3 -74.86 108.53 188.77
C GLY A 3 -74.28 109.69 187.96
N LYS A 4 -74.94 110.85 188.03
CA LYS A 4 -74.53 112.08 187.30
C LYS A 4 -73.16 112.67 187.73
N LYS A 5 -72.42 111.94 188.58
CA LYS A 5 -71.08 112.23 189.08
C LYS A 5 -69.99 111.70 188.14
N ILE A 6 -70.16 110.53 187.52
CA ILE A 6 -69.15 109.92 186.63
C ILE A 6 -69.21 110.57 185.24
N TYR A 7 -68.04 110.87 184.67
CA TYR A 7 -67.91 111.45 183.33
C TYR A 7 -67.29 110.48 182.33
N LYS A 8 -66.20 109.79 182.70
CA LYS A 8 -65.49 108.85 181.83
C LYS A 8 -65.03 107.60 182.59
N GLY A 9 -64.75 106.56 181.82
CA GLY A 9 -64.12 105.32 182.26
C GLY A 9 -63.08 104.85 181.26
N PHE A 10 -61.99 104.26 181.73
CA PHE A 10 -60.88 103.83 180.88
C PHE A 10 -60.51 102.39 181.22
N LEU A 11 -60.79 101.46 180.31
CA LEU A 11 -60.34 100.07 180.39
C LEU A 11 -58.87 100.01 179.95
N VAL A 12 -58.02 99.54 180.84
CA VAL A 12 -56.55 99.51 180.68
C VAL A 12 -55.98 98.12 180.97
N GLU A 13 -54.86 97.80 180.35
CA GLU A 13 -53.98 96.70 180.77
C GLU A 13 -53.25 97.09 182.09
N PRO A 14 -52.69 96.14 182.86
CA PRO A 14 -52.10 96.40 184.18
C PRO A 14 -50.88 97.33 184.14
N ASP A 15 -50.25 97.49 182.97
CA ASP A 15 -49.13 98.41 182.70
C ASP A 15 -49.57 99.87 182.45
N GLY A 16 -50.88 100.14 182.33
CA GLY A 16 -51.43 101.44 181.97
C GLY A 16 -51.46 101.71 180.47
N ARG A 17 -51.56 100.67 179.64
CA ARG A 17 -51.96 100.79 178.24
C ARG A 17 -53.48 100.89 178.13
N LEU A 18 -53.98 101.93 177.48
CA LEU A 18 -55.41 102.06 177.18
C LEU A 18 -55.83 101.02 176.15
N LEU A 19 -56.84 100.21 176.50
CA LEU A 19 -57.58 99.39 175.54
C LEU A 19 -58.81 100.13 175.03
N LYS A 20 -59.56 100.79 175.92
CA LYS A 20 -60.79 101.49 175.51
C LYS A 20 -61.23 102.59 176.48
N GLU A 21 -61.46 103.77 175.94
CA GLU A 21 -62.15 104.87 176.62
C GLU A 21 -63.67 104.72 176.48
N PHE A 22 -64.40 105.04 177.55
CA PHE A 22 -65.85 105.05 177.66
C PHE A 22 -66.29 106.43 178.16
N VAL A 23 -67.06 107.16 177.37
CA VAL A 23 -67.58 108.48 177.75
C VAL A 23 -69.01 108.32 178.24
N PHE A 24 -69.23 108.49 179.54
CA PHE A 24 -70.55 108.40 180.18
C PHE A 24 -71.28 109.74 180.20
N SER A 25 -70.54 110.85 180.22
CA SER A 25 -71.08 112.21 180.18
C SER A 25 -70.05 113.18 179.60
N THR A 26 -70.41 113.87 178.52
CA THR A 26 -69.56 114.83 177.79
C THR A 26 -69.29 116.15 178.54
N LYS A 27 -69.72 116.26 179.80
CA LYS A 27 -69.58 117.49 180.61
C LYS A 27 -68.18 117.71 181.21
N ALA A 28 -67.25 116.77 181.01
CA ALA A 28 -65.86 116.92 181.39
C ALA A 28 -64.94 116.42 180.27
N ASP A 29 -64.05 117.29 179.81
CA ASP A 29 -63.14 117.00 178.70
C ASP A 29 -61.75 116.62 179.24
N ILE A 30 -61.68 115.43 179.86
CA ILE A 30 -60.44 114.80 180.32
C ILE A 30 -60.04 113.72 179.33
N SER A 31 -58.80 113.74 178.82
CA SER A 31 -58.27 112.65 177.98
C SER A 31 -57.64 111.55 178.82
N TYR A 32 -57.42 110.35 178.24
CA TYR A 32 -56.65 109.32 178.94
C TYR A 32 -55.21 109.78 179.24
N ASP A 33 -54.59 110.62 178.41
CA ASP A 33 -53.24 111.10 178.68
C ASP A 33 -53.17 112.02 179.92
N ASP A 34 -54.27 112.66 180.30
CA ASP A 34 -54.34 113.46 181.54
C ASP A 34 -54.49 112.57 182.77
N VAL A 35 -55.31 111.52 182.67
CA VAL A 35 -55.37 110.43 183.66
C VAL A 35 -53.99 109.77 183.80
N LYS A 36 -53.32 109.50 182.67
CA LYS A 36 -51.99 108.88 182.61
C LYS A 36 -50.91 109.77 183.23
N LYS A 37 -50.95 111.10 183.01
CA LYS A 37 -50.10 112.07 183.72
C LYS A 37 -50.35 112.01 185.24
N ALA A 38 -51.61 112.00 185.66
CA ALA A 38 -52.00 112.02 187.07
C ALA A 38 -51.61 110.75 187.86
N ILE A 39 -51.40 109.61 187.18
CA ILE A 39 -50.89 108.36 187.77
C ILE A 39 -49.40 108.11 187.55
N LYS A 40 -48.73 108.87 186.66
CA LYS A 40 -47.33 108.61 186.26
C LYS A 40 -46.39 108.74 187.46
N GLY A 41 -45.83 107.60 187.89
CA GLY A 41 -44.92 107.51 189.03
C GLY A 41 -45.57 107.15 190.37
N LYS A 42 -46.89 106.91 190.42
CA LYS A 42 -47.60 106.48 191.66
C LYS A 42 -47.56 104.96 191.94
N GLY A 43 -46.74 104.20 191.21
CA GLY A 43 -46.56 102.75 191.39
C GLY A 43 -47.54 101.90 190.55
N ASP A 44 -47.83 100.68 191.03
CA ASP A 44 -48.82 99.77 190.44
C ASP A 44 -50.20 100.44 190.40
N ILE A 45 -50.79 100.52 189.20
CA ILE A 45 -52.06 101.20 188.95
C ILE A 45 -53.19 100.57 189.78
N ALA A 46 -53.11 99.27 190.07
CA ALA A 46 -54.06 98.56 190.91
C ALA A 46 -54.08 99.02 192.39
N ALA A 47 -53.06 99.75 192.83
CA ALA A 47 -52.89 100.20 194.22
C ALA A 47 -53.13 101.72 194.40
N ILE A 48 -53.32 102.49 193.33
CA ILE A 48 -53.43 103.97 193.38
C ILE A 48 -54.72 104.45 194.07
N GLY A 49 -55.78 103.64 194.08
CA GLY A 49 -57.04 103.97 194.75
C GLY A 49 -57.78 105.13 194.09
N ALA A 50 -58.14 106.15 194.88
CA ALA A 50 -58.72 107.39 194.39
C ALA A 50 -57.63 108.48 194.20
N PHE A 51 -57.67 109.20 193.08
CA PHE A 51 -56.62 110.14 192.69
C PHE A 51 -57.20 111.34 191.93
N GLU A 52 -56.73 112.55 192.21
CA GLU A 52 -57.20 113.75 191.50
C GLU A 52 -56.60 113.88 190.09
N VAL A 53 -57.42 114.36 189.15
CA VAL A 53 -57.10 114.71 187.76
C VAL A 53 -57.73 116.09 187.48
N ASP A 54 -56.91 117.13 187.52
CA ASP A 54 -57.34 118.55 187.52
C ASP A 54 -58.38 118.85 188.63
N ARG A 55 -59.68 118.91 188.29
CA ARG A 55 -60.79 119.20 189.22
C ARG A 55 -61.72 118.01 189.46
N LEU A 56 -61.31 116.82 189.04
CA LEU A 56 -62.11 115.58 189.09
C LEU A 56 -61.35 114.47 189.81
N VAL A 57 -62.09 113.53 190.38
CA VAL A 57 -61.55 112.38 191.11
C VAL A 57 -61.63 111.14 190.23
N GLY A 58 -60.47 110.55 189.97
CA GLY A 58 -60.33 109.22 189.40
C GLY A 58 -60.46 108.13 190.47
N THR A 59 -60.96 106.95 190.11
CA THR A 59 -61.05 105.77 190.99
C THR A 59 -60.73 104.52 190.19
N VAL A 60 -59.74 103.73 190.63
CA VAL A 60 -59.33 102.50 189.92
C VAL A 60 -60.09 101.28 190.42
N ILE A 61 -60.74 100.56 189.50
CA ILE A 61 -61.41 99.27 189.73
C ILE A 61 -60.51 98.16 189.17
N ARG A 62 -60.12 97.21 190.03
CA ARG A 62 -59.23 96.10 189.70
C ARG A 62 -59.98 94.83 189.27
N GLY A 63 -59.87 94.45 187.99
CA GLY A 63 -60.11 93.08 187.47
C GLY A 63 -58.85 92.21 187.56
N GLN A 64 -58.88 90.96 187.07
CA GLN A 64 -57.71 90.06 187.20
C GLN A 64 -56.64 90.34 186.15
N LYS A 65 -57.05 90.52 184.88
CA LYS A 65 -56.16 90.77 183.74
C LYS A 65 -56.23 92.22 183.27
N LEU A 66 -57.37 92.89 183.45
CA LEU A 66 -57.64 94.26 183.03
C LEU A 66 -58.14 95.11 184.20
N HIS A 67 -57.93 96.42 184.13
CA HIS A 67 -58.36 97.36 185.18
C HIS A 67 -59.21 98.47 184.54
N PHE A 68 -60.12 99.07 185.31
CA PHE A 68 -61.05 100.09 184.81
C PHE A 68 -60.96 101.35 185.67
N MET A 69 -60.44 102.43 185.09
CA MET A 69 -60.27 103.71 185.78
C MET A 69 -61.48 104.59 185.52
N LEU A 70 -62.34 104.78 186.52
CA LEU A 70 -63.40 105.80 186.47
C LEU A 70 -62.83 107.19 186.71
N VAL A 71 -63.47 108.22 186.17
CA VAL A 71 -63.22 109.63 186.49
C VAL A 71 -64.56 110.38 186.62
N GLY A 72 -64.77 111.01 187.77
CA GLY A 72 -66.02 111.67 188.15
C GLY A 72 -65.81 112.90 189.05
N LYS A 73 -66.90 113.57 189.43
CA LYS A 73 -66.86 114.75 190.30
C LYS A 73 -66.54 114.42 191.76
N ASP A 74 -66.96 113.25 192.20
CA ASP A 74 -66.64 112.64 193.50
C ASP A 74 -66.07 111.24 193.24
N VAL A 75 -65.57 110.57 194.29
CA VAL A 75 -65.27 109.14 194.27
C VAL A 75 -66.52 108.36 193.82
N ALA A 76 -66.33 107.34 192.98
CA ALA A 76 -67.41 106.48 192.50
C ALA A 76 -68.08 105.72 193.67
N GLU A 77 -69.40 105.53 193.60
CA GLU A 77 -70.16 104.85 194.66
C GLU A 77 -69.97 103.32 194.57
N ASP A 78 -70.02 102.59 195.69
CA ASP A 78 -69.63 101.16 195.72
C ASP A 78 -70.43 100.31 194.71
N ASP A 79 -71.74 100.57 194.56
CA ASP A 79 -72.62 99.95 193.56
C ASP A 79 -72.09 100.11 192.11
N GLU A 80 -71.50 101.27 191.80
CA GLU A 80 -70.93 101.58 190.50
C GLU A 80 -69.64 100.79 190.25
N THR A 81 -68.82 100.63 191.30
CA THR A 81 -67.58 99.86 191.21
C THR A 81 -67.85 98.35 191.13
N GLY A 82 -68.86 97.86 191.87
CA GLY A 82 -69.28 96.45 191.86
C GLY A 82 -69.75 95.99 190.48
N PHE A 83 -70.64 96.74 189.84
CA PHE A 83 -71.15 96.41 188.50
C PHE A 83 -70.05 96.32 187.45
N ILE A 84 -69.10 97.27 187.44
CA ILE A 84 -67.98 97.26 186.48
C ILE A 84 -67.03 96.07 186.76
N LYS A 85 -66.86 95.67 188.02
CA LYS A 85 -66.02 94.53 188.39
C LYS A 85 -66.62 93.19 187.95
N GLU A 86 -67.94 93.04 188.02
CA GLU A 86 -68.66 91.89 187.46
C GLU A 86 -68.57 91.84 185.93
N MET A 87 -68.75 93.00 185.27
CA MET A 87 -68.57 93.15 183.82
C MET A 87 -67.14 92.78 183.36
N LEU A 88 -66.11 93.23 184.09
CA LEU A 88 -64.70 92.89 183.84
C LEU A 88 -64.48 91.37 183.80
N ASN A 89 -64.93 90.66 184.85
CA ASN A 89 -64.77 89.20 184.96
C ASN A 89 -65.46 88.46 183.80
N SER A 90 -66.63 88.92 183.36
CA SER A 90 -67.38 88.33 182.25
C SER A 90 -66.65 88.49 180.89
N VAL A 91 -66.04 89.66 180.67
CA VAL A 91 -65.26 89.94 179.45
C VAL A 91 -63.93 89.17 179.44
N GLU A 92 -63.25 89.06 180.58
CA GLU A 92 -62.01 88.27 180.70
C GLU A 92 -62.26 86.79 180.38
N GLY A 93 -63.35 86.21 180.90
CA GLY A 93 -63.71 84.80 180.64
C GLY A 93 -64.14 84.50 179.20
N THR A 94 -64.71 85.47 178.47
CA THR A 94 -65.04 85.28 177.04
C THR A 94 -63.84 85.46 176.11
N LEU A 95 -62.79 86.17 176.55
CA LEU A 95 -61.57 86.38 175.77
C LEU A 95 -60.75 85.09 175.64
N ASP A 96 -60.50 84.39 176.76
CA ASP A 96 -59.65 83.19 176.80
C ASP A 96 -60.20 82.08 175.89
N ALA A 97 -61.52 81.82 175.95
CA ALA A 97 -62.17 80.81 175.12
C ALA A 97 -62.07 81.09 173.60
N SER A 98 -61.94 82.36 173.19
CA SER A 98 -61.74 82.73 171.78
C SER A 98 -60.32 82.46 171.28
N ILE A 99 -59.33 82.44 172.19
CA ILE A 99 -57.92 82.24 171.86
C ILE A 99 -57.62 80.75 171.63
N GLU A 100 -58.10 79.85 172.50
CA GLU A 100 -57.94 78.40 172.30
C GLU A 100 -58.54 77.92 170.98
N ALA A 101 -59.75 78.37 170.64
CA ALA A 101 -60.44 77.99 169.41
C ALA A 101 -59.64 78.35 168.14
N ARG A 102 -58.95 79.51 168.14
CA ARG A 102 -58.10 79.96 167.02
C ARG A 102 -56.79 79.18 166.95
N SER A 103 -56.20 78.86 168.09
CA SER A 103 -54.95 78.08 168.16
C SER A 103 -55.10 76.71 167.51
N LYS A 104 -56.21 76.00 167.80
CA LYS A 104 -56.47 74.67 167.23
C LYS A 104 -56.65 74.69 165.71
N ALA A 105 -57.44 75.63 165.19
CA ALA A 105 -57.75 75.71 163.75
C ALA A 105 -56.52 76.01 162.88
N ALA A 106 -55.55 76.77 163.40
CA ALA A 106 -54.31 77.06 162.67
C ALA A 106 -53.43 75.81 162.46
N LEU A 107 -53.36 74.94 163.48
CA LEU A 107 -52.48 73.76 163.46
C LEU A 107 -53.02 72.65 162.53
N GLU A 108 -54.35 72.46 162.51
CA GLU A 108 -55.02 71.57 161.55
C GLU A 108 -54.82 72.01 160.09
N ALA A 109 -54.80 73.33 159.83
CA ALA A 109 -54.57 73.88 158.50
C ALA A 109 -53.11 73.67 158.01
N GLU A 110 -52.11 73.90 158.87
CA GLU A 110 -50.70 73.70 158.50
C GLU A 110 -50.41 72.22 158.18
N GLN A 111 -50.97 71.30 158.98
CA GLN A 111 -50.76 69.87 158.79
C GLN A 111 -51.39 69.35 157.49
N LYS A 112 -52.52 69.94 157.05
CA LYS A 112 -53.12 69.65 155.73
C LYS A 112 -52.21 70.13 154.58
N ALA A 113 -51.69 71.36 154.67
CA ALA A 113 -50.83 71.94 153.64
C ALA A 113 -49.53 71.14 153.43
N ARG A 114 -48.93 70.61 154.51
CA ARG A 114 -47.75 69.74 154.41
C ARG A 114 -48.03 68.42 153.67
N ASN A 115 -49.20 67.81 153.91
CA ASN A 115 -49.61 66.58 153.23
C ASN A 115 -49.88 66.80 151.74
N GLU A 116 -50.53 67.91 151.39
CA GLU A 116 -50.77 68.30 149.98
C GLU A 116 -49.45 68.57 149.23
N HIS A 117 -48.49 69.25 149.88
CA HIS A 117 -47.16 69.48 149.30
C HIS A 117 -46.34 68.18 149.15
N ALA A 118 -46.45 67.23 150.07
CA ALA A 118 -45.79 65.93 149.95
C ALA A 118 -46.34 65.13 148.76
N SER A 119 -47.67 65.03 148.65
CA SER A 119 -48.34 64.34 147.53
C SER A 119 -48.01 64.98 146.18
N ALA A 120 -47.91 66.31 146.10
CA ALA A 120 -47.48 67.01 144.90
C ALA A 120 -46.03 66.67 144.49
N GLN A 121 -45.11 66.52 145.46
CA GLN A 121 -43.72 66.12 145.16
C GLN A 121 -43.59 64.65 144.73
N GLU A 122 -44.43 63.75 145.23
CA GLU A 122 -44.50 62.37 144.73
C GLU A 122 -45.06 62.31 143.31
N ALA A 123 -46.11 63.08 143.00
CA ALA A 123 -46.65 63.19 141.65
C ALA A 123 -45.65 63.78 140.63
N ILE A 124 -44.85 64.78 141.02
CA ILE A 124 -43.78 65.31 140.18
C ILE A 124 -42.72 64.24 139.89
N LYS A 125 -42.27 63.50 140.91
CA LYS A 125 -41.30 62.39 140.72
C LYS A 125 -41.84 61.29 139.81
N ALA A 126 -43.13 60.95 139.93
CA ALA A 126 -43.78 59.99 139.05
C ALA A 126 -43.73 60.47 137.59
N MET A 127 -44.12 61.72 137.31
CA MET A 127 -44.02 62.29 135.96
C MET A 127 -42.57 62.42 135.46
N GLU A 128 -41.59 62.66 136.33
CA GLU A 128 -40.17 62.63 135.94
C GLU A 128 -39.73 61.21 135.55
N THR A 129 -40.16 60.16 136.27
CA THR A 129 -39.89 58.76 135.89
C THR A 129 -40.61 58.34 134.60
N GLU A 130 -41.87 58.73 134.40
CA GLU A 130 -42.61 58.50 133.15
C GLU A 130 -41.94 59.24 131.98
N LYS A 131 -41.48 60.47 132.20
CA LYS A 131 -40.73 61.23 131.18
C LYS A 131 -39.41 60.57 130.82
N THR A 132 -38.67 59.99 131.77
CA THR A 132 -37.47 59.21 131.43
C THR A 132 -37.80 57.92 130.70
N ALA A 133 -38.89 57.24 131.07
CA ALA A 133 -39.35 56.04 130.36
C ALA A 133 -39.77 56.36 128.91
N HIS A 134 -40.50 57.46 128.67
CA HIS A 134 -40.84 57.90 127.31
C HIS A 134 -39.63 58.37 126.50
N VAL A 135 -38.56 58.91 127.12
CA VAL A 135 -37.31 59.18 126.41
C VAL A 135 -36.62 57.88 125.98
N GLN A 136 -36.60 56.87 126.86
CA GLN A 136 -36.09 55.54 126.51
C GLN A 136 -36.94 54.86 125.43
N GLU A 137 -38.27 54.96 125.50
CA GLU A 137 -39.19 54.49 124.47
C GLU A 137 -38.96 55.19 123.11
N ILE A 138 -38.66 56.50 123.12
CA ILE A 138 -38.28 57.23 121.91
C ILE A 138 -36.92 56.77 121.37
N GLU A 139 -35.91 56.56 122.22
CA GLU A 139 -34.61 56.02 121.81
C GLU A 139 -34.75 54.58 121.26
N GLU A 140 -35.59 53.73 121.85
CA GLU A 140 -35.91 52.40 121.34
C GLU A 140 -36.66 52.46 120.00
N LEU A 141 -37.62 53.38 119.84
CA LEU A 141 -38.33 53.60 118.57
C LEU A 141 -37.42 54.18 117.47
N GLU A 142 -36.45 55.04 117.80
CA GLU A 142 -35.45 55.51 116.85
C GLU A 142 -34.47 54.39 116.46
N ASN A 143 -34.05 53.54 117.41
CA ASN A 143 -33.26 52.35 117.12
C ASN A 143 -34.02 51.36 116.21
N LEU A 144 -35.28 51.03 116.53
CA LEU A 144 -36.14 50.19 115.69
C LEU A 144 -36.39 50.81 114.30
N ARG A 145 -36.47 52.14 114.21
CA ARG A 145 -36.58 52.85 112.91
C ARG A 145 -35.28 52.79 112.10
N ASN A 146 -34.13 52.88 112.77
CA ASN A 146 -32.81 52.72 112.13
C ASN A 146 -32.60 51.27 111.67
N GLU A 147 -33.00 50.28 112.47
CA GLU A 147 -33.02 48.87 112.08
C GLU A 147 -33.98 48.62 110.91
N LEU A 148 -35.20 49.17 110.94
CA LEU A 148 -36.16 49.07 109.83
C LEU A 148 -35.62 49.71 108.55
N SER A 149 -35.01 50.90 108.64
CA SER A 149 -34.37 51.57 107.51
C SER A 149 -33.18 50.77 106.96
N LYS A 150 -32.44 50.08 107.84
CA LYS A 150 -31.37 49.17 107.43
C LYS A 150 -31.93 47.92 106.75
N PHE A 151 -32.96 47.28 107.31
CA PHE A 151 -33.62 46.14 106.67
C PHE A 151 -34.23 46.52 105.31
N GLN A 152 -34.73 47.75 105.14
CA GLN A 152 -35.15 48.27 103.84
C GLN A 152 -33.97 48.40 102.88
N GLN A 153 -32.86 49.03 103.29
CA GLN A 153 -31.65 49.15 102.47
C GLN A 153 -31.04 47.79 102.11
N ASP A 154 -30.98 46.86 103.07
CA ASP A 154 -30.53 45.48 102.86
C ASP A 154 -31.48 44.77 101.87
N THR A 155 -32.81 44.92 102.01
CA THR A 155 -33.78 44.36 101.05
C THR A 155 -33.62 44.95 99.64
N GLU A 156 -33.37 46.26 99.50
CA GLU A 156 -33.07 46.88 98.22
C GLU A 156 -31.74 46.42 97.61
N SER A 157 -30.74 46.09 98.44
CA SER A 157 -29.48 45.48 97.98
C SER A 157 -29.74 44.08 97.44
N TRP A 158 -30.45 43.24 98.22
CA TRP A 158 -30.80 41.87 97.82
C TRP A 158 -31.71 41.83 96.59
N GLN A 159 -32.58 42.83 96.38
CA GLN A 159 -33.36 42.97 95.15
C GLN A 159 -32.47 43.29 93.94
N LYS A 160 -31.50 44.20 94.07
CA LYS A 160 -30.55 44.52 92.99
C LYS A 160 -29.61 43.34 92.70
N GLU A 161 -29.10 42.68 93.73
CA GLU A 161 -28.29 41.46 93.60
C GLU A 161 -29.09 40.33 92.93
N LEU A 162 -30.41 40.24 93.17
CA LEU A 162 -31.30 39.31 92.48
C LEU A 162 -31.57 39.73 91.02
N GLU A 163 -31.81 41.01 90.72
CA GLU A 163 -31.97 41.52 89.35
C GLU A 163 -30.69 41.32 88.52
N GLU A 164 -29.51 41.58 89.10
CA GLU A 164 -28.21 41.33 88.48
C GLU A 164 -27.97 39.82 88.26
N PHE A 165 -28.35 38.97 89.22
CA PHE A 165 -28.26 37.51 89.06
C PHE A 165 -29.26 36.96 88.04
N GLU A 166 -30.48 37.46 87.97
CA GLU A 166 -31.46 37.11 86.94
C GLU A 166 -30.98 37.56 85.55
N ALA A 167 -30.36 38.73 85.44
CA ALA A 167 -29.70 39.18 84.21
C ALA A 167 -28.53 38.25 83.82
N GLU A 168 -27.67 37.84 84.77
CA GLU A 168 -26.58 36.90 84.47
C GLU A 168 -27.10 35.50 84.08
N VAL A 169 -28.15 35.01 84.75
CA VAL A 169 -28.80 33.74 84.39
C VAL A 169 -29.47 33.81 83.03
N SER A 170 -30.04 34.96 82.65
CA SER A 170 -30.62 35.21 81.33
C SER A 170 -29.55 35.23 80.24
N ASP A 171 -28.45 35.97 80.44
CA ASP A 171 -27.33 36.01 79.49
C ASP A 171 -26.68 34.62 79.34
N ARG A 172 -26.43 33.91 80.44
CA ARG A 172 -25.95 32.52 80.42
C ARG A 172 -26.92 31.59 79.66
N HIS A 173 -28.24 31.78 79.77
CA HIS A 173 -29.20 31.03 78.94
C HIS A 173 -29.10 31.40 77.47
N SER A 174 -28.90 32.69 77.11
CA SER A 174 -28.67 33.11 75.72
C SER A 174 -27.41 32.45 75.15
N GLN A 175 -26.28 32.53 75.87
CA GLN A 175 -25.03 31.88 75.50
C GLN A 175 -25.17 30.36 75.35
N ILE A 176 -25.96 29.70 76.22
CA ILE A 176 -26.25 28.26 76.10
C ILE A 176 -27.09 27.98 74.85
N ASN A 177 -28.11 28.78 74.56
CA ASN A 177 -28.96 28.60 73.38
C ASN A 177 -28.20 28.82 72.06
N GLU A 178 -27.34 29.84 71.99
CA GLU A 178 -26.42 30.05 70.86
C GLU A 178 -25.48 28.85 70.69
N ARG A 179 -24.89 28.37 71.79
CA ARG A 179 -23.96 27.24 71.77
C ARG A 179 -24.64 25.93 71.38
N VAL A 180 -25.90 25.70 71.78
CA VAL A 180 -26.73 24.58 71.32
C VAL A 180 -27.05 24.71 69.83
N THR A 181 -27.36 25.92 69.35
CA THR A 181 -27.63 26.20 67.93
C THR A 181 -26.39 25.88 67.07
N LEU A 182 -25.22 26.39 67.47
CA LEU A 182 -23.94 26.10 66.79
C LEU A 182 -23.56 24.61 66.83
N LEU A 183 -23.92 23.88 67.90
CA LEU A 183 -23.74 22.43 67.96
C LEU A 183 -24.67 21.69 67.00
N LEU A 184 -25.94 22.10 66.88
CA LEU A 184 -26.89 21.53 65.93
C LEU A 184 -26.50 21.82 64.47
N GLU A 185 -26.04 23.04 64.16
CA GLU A 185 -25.50 23.36 62.82
C GLU A 185 -24.26 22.54 62.49
N ARG A 186 -23.36 22.36 63.47
CA ARG A 186 -22.18 21.50 63.32
C ARG A 186 -22.56 20.03 63.13
N GLU A 187 -23.57 19.53 63.84
CA GLU A 187 -24.10 18.18 63.66
C GLU A 187 -24.73 18.00 62.27
N GLN A 188 -25.55 18.95 61.81
CA GLN A 188 -26.12 18.91 60.46
C GLN A 188 -25.03 18.90 59.38
N ASN A 189 -23.98 19.72 59.54
CA ASN A 189 -22.86 19.74 58.60
C ASN A 189 -21.99 18.47 58.67
N LEU A 190 -21.81 17.87 59.85
CA LEU A 190 -21.18 16.54 59.98
C LEU A 190 -22.01 15.44 59.31
N ASN A 191 -23.34 15.46 59.46
CA ASN A 191 -24.23 14.50 58.81
C ASN A 191 -24.26 14.67 57.28
N ARG A 192 -24.28 15.91 56.76
CA ARG A 192 -24.12 16.20 55.31
C ARG A 192 -22.77 15.71 54.79
N SER A 193 -21.69 15.99 55.52
CA SER A 193 -20.33 15.53 55.18
C SER A 193 -20.27 13.99 55.15
N ARG A 194 -20.80 13.32 56.17
CA ARG A 194 -20.92 11.86 56.23
C ARG A 194 -21.70 11.29 55.04
N GLN A 195 -22.86 11.84 54.70
CA GLN A 195 -23.64 11.41 53.53
C GLN A 195 -22.85 11.58 52.22
N SER A 196 -22.09 12.68 52.08
CA SER A 196 -21.21 12.86 50.91
C SER A 196 -20.06 11.84 50.85
N PHE A 197 -19.51 11.45 52.00
CA PHE A 197 -18.49 10.40 52.11
C PHE A 197 -19.04 9.01 51.82
N GLU A 198 -20.24 8.68 52.31
CA GLU A 198 -20.92 7.41 52.03
C GLU A 198 -21.25 7.31 50.52
N ALA A 199 -21.79 8.37 49.91
CA ALA A 199 -22.02 8.46 48.47
C ALA A 199 -20.72 8.34 47.64
N ALA A 200 -19.63 9.01 48.04
CA ALA A 200 -18.34 8.90 47.37
C ALA A 200 -17.71 7.49 47.52
N ALA A 201 -17.90 6.83 48.67
CA ALA A 201 -17.45 5.46 48.90
C ALA A 201 -18.25 4.43 48.08
N ASP A 202 -19.55 4.64 47.94
CA ASP A 202 -20.43 3.83 47.07
C ASP A 202 -20.09 4.04 45.59
N ALA A 203 -19.85 5.29 45.15
CA ALA A 203 -19.37 5.60 43.81
C ALA A 203 -18.01 4.94 43.51
N LYS A 204 -17.06 4.97 44.46
CA LYS A 204 -15.78 4.25 44.36
C LYS A 204 -15.96 2.73 44.28
N ARG A 205 -16.91 2.15 45.02
CA ARG A 205 -17.29 0.72 44.92
C ARG A 205 -18.05 0.42 43.62
N GLY A 206 -18.71 1.39 42.99
CA GLY A 206 -19.22 1.31 41.62
C GLY A 206 -18.07 1.22 40.61
N LEU A 207 -17.17 2.19 40.64
CA LEU A 207 -16.00 2.27 39.77
C LEU A 207 -15.09 1.04 39.84
N MET A 208 -14.80 0.52 41.04
CA MET A 208 -14.03 -0.73 41.17
C MET A 208 -14.73 -1.92 40.50
N ARG A 209 -16.06 -2.03 40.60
CA ARG A 209 -16.82 -3.12 39.97
C ARG A 209 -16.86 -2.96 38.44
N SER A 210 -17.05 -1.75 37.91
CA SER A 210 -16.96 -1.54 36.45
C SER A 210 -15.55 -1.79 35.92
N LEU A 211 -14.50 -1.44 36.68
CA LEU A 211 -13.12 -1.71 36.30
C LEU A 211 -12.82 -3.22 36.31
N GLN A 212 -13.30 -3.97 37.31
CA GLN A 212 -13.17 -5.43 37.36
C GLN A 212 -13.92 -6.11 36.20
N VAL A 213 -15.12 -5.65 35.85
CA VAL A 213 -15.88 -6.16 34.69
C VAL A 213 -15.15 -5.84 33.38
N GLY A 214 -14.68 -4.61 33.17
CA GLY A 214 -13.93 -4.23 31.97
C GLY A 214 -12.61 -4.99 31.81
N ILE A 215 -11.88 -5.22 32.91
CA ILE A 215 -10.67 -6.08 32.90
C ILE A 215 -11.04 -7.53 32.54
N GLY A 216 -12.12 -8.08 33.11
CA GLY A 216 -12.60 -9.43 32.78
C GLY A 216 -13.03 -9.58 31.31
N GLN A 217 -13.72 -8.58 30.76
CA GLN A 217 -14.09 -8.52 29.34
C GLN A 217 -12.85 -8.46 28.45
N SER A 218 -11.91 -7.56 28.76
CA SER A 218 -10.66 -7.41 28.01
C SER A 218 -9.80 -8.70 28.04
N ILE A 219 -9.69 -9.39 29.18
CA ILE A 219 -8.98 -10.68 29.28
C ILE A 219 -9.66 -11.73 28.39
N ASN A 220 -10.99 -11.86 28.44
CA ASN A 220 -11.75 -12.80 27.60
C ASN A 220 -11.62 -12.45 26.09
N GLU A 221 -11.57 -11.18 25.72
CA GLU A 221 -11.31 -10.74 24.35
C GLU A 221 -9.87 -11.08 23.89
N TYR A 222 -8.87 -10.93 24.77
CA TYR A 222 -7.50 -11.37 24.49
C TYR A 222 -7.39 -12.90 24.37
N GLU A 223 -8.10 -13.67 25.20
CA GLU A 223 -8.14 -15.14 25.09
C GLU A 223 -8.79 -15.60 23.78
N ILE A 224 -9.89 -14.96 23.34
CA ILE A 224 -10.53 -15.21 22.04
C ILE A 224 -9.66 -14.73 20.86
N GLY A 225 -8.90 -13.65 21.03
CA GLY A 225 -7.90 -13.18 20.06
C GLY A 225 -6.73 -14.16 19.92
N TYR A 226 -6.19 -14.65 21.03
CA TYR A 226 -5.10 -15.62 21.07
C TYR A 226 -5.54 -16.98 20.50
N GLY A 227 -6.78 -17.41 20.80
CA GLY A 227 -7.37 -18.61 20.21
C GLY A 227 -7.51 -18.53 18.67
N ARG A 228 -7.80 -17.33 18.12
CA ARG A 228 -7.77 -17.09 16.67
C ARG A 228 -6.35 -17.13 16.12
N LEU A 229 -5.40 -16.42 16.72
CA LEU A 229 -3.98 -16.43 16.30
C LEU A 229 -3.37 -17.85 16.31
N VAL A 230 -3.73 -18.70 17.28
CA VAL A 230 -3.30 -20.11 17.31
C VAL A 230 -3.91 -20.92 16.15
N LYS A 231 -5.17 -20.64 15.78
CA LYS A 231 -5.85 -21.30 14.65
C LYS A 231 -5.31 -20.80 13.29
N GLU A 232 -5.12 -19.50 13.13
CA GLU A 232 -4.49 -18.88 11.97
C GLU A 232 -3.06 -19.39 11.77
N ARG A 233 -2.29 -19.59 12.85
CA ARG A 233 -0.97 -20.23 12.78
C ARG A 233 -1.04 -21.69 12.36
N LEU A 234 -2.02 -22.47 12.84
CA LEU A 234 -2.23 -23.85 12.40
C LEU A 234 -2.59 -23.92 10.91
N GLU A 235 -3.46 -23.03 10.45
CA GLU A 235 -3.83 -22.91 9.03
C GLU A 235 -2.65 -22.46 8.16
N LEU A 236 -1.76 -21.61 8.69
CA LEU A 236 -0.49 -21.27 8.05
C LEU A 236 0.47 -22.47 7.99
N GLU A 237 0.65 -23.22 9.08
CA GLU A 237 1.51 -24.43 9.10
C GLU A 237 0.96 -25.56 8.20
N GLU A 238 -0.36 -25.66 8.02
CA GLU A 238 -0.97 -26.53 7.00
C GLU A 238 -0.77 -26.00 5.58
N SER A 239 -0.91 -24.69 5.35
CA SER A 239 -0.66 -24.09 4.02
C SER A 239 0.81 -24.22 3.60
N GLN A 240 1.74 -24.08 4.54
CA GLN A 240 3.17 -24.23 4.28
C GLN A 240 3.51 -25.65 3.86
N LYS A 241 2.98 -26.67 4.57
CA LYS A 241 3.14 -28.08 4.17
C LYS A 241 2.59 -28.35 2.78
N ARG A 242 1.44 -27.77 2.41
CA ARG A 242 0.92 -27.91 1.04
C ARG A 242 1.84 -27.28 0.01
N PHE A 243 2.42 -26.11 0.29
CA PHE A 243 3.41 -25.52 -0.61
C PHE A 243 4.70 -26.35 -0.68
N ASP A 244 5.16 -26.96 0.41
CA ASP A 244 6.30 -27.88 0.41
C ASP A 244 5.99 -29.15 -0.41
N GLU A 245 4.81 -29.76 -0.25
CA GLU A 245 4.31 -30.91 -1.03
C GLU A 245 4.11 -30.57 -2.52
N GLU A 246 3.54 -29.40 -2.84
CA GLU A 246 3.42 -28.89 -4.21
C GLU A 246 4.81 -28.64 -4.84
N MET A 247 5.76 -28.09 -4.08
CA MET A 247 7.14 -27.88 -4.53
C MET A 247 7.87 -29.20 -4.79
N GLU A 248 7.74 -30.21 -3.93
CA GLU A 248 8.29 -31.55 -4.21
C GLU A 248 7.66 -32.16 -5.48
N SER A 249 6.35 -32.01 -5.67
CA SER A 249 5.67 -32.49 -6.89
C SER A 249 6.13 -31.74 -8.16
N TYR A 250 6.44 -30.45 -8.04
CA TYR A 250 6.96 -29.61 -9.11
C TYR A 250 8.42 -29.97 -9.44
N GLU A 251 9.26 -30.23 -8.45
CA GLU A 251 10.63 -30.71 -8.67
C GLU A 251 10.63 -32.11 -9.33
N GLN A 252 9.75 -33.02 -8.89
CA GLN A 252 9.57 -34.32 -9.54
C GLN A 252 9.18 -34.15 -11.02
N SER A 253 8.11 -33.40 -11.29
CA SER A 253 7.63 -33.08 -12.66
C SER A 253 8.73 -32.44 -13.53
N ARG A 254 9.52 -31.54 -12.94
CA ARG A 254 10.67 -30.89 -13.59
C ARG A 254 11.79 -31.88 -13.91
N THR A 255 12.08 -32.85 -13.05
CA THR A 255 13.08 -33.91 -13.37
C THR A 255 12.59 -34.90 -14.40
N GLU A 256 11.28 -35.13 -14.51
CA GLU A 256 10.69 -35.95 -15.57
C GLU A 256 10.74 -35.23 -16.92
N TRP A 257 10.28 -33.97 -16.96
CA TRP A 257 10.40 -33.12 -18.15
C TRP A 257 11.85 -32.96 -18.64
N LEU A 258 12.83 -32.82 -17.73
CA LEU A 258 14.24 -32.76 -18.10
C LEU A 258 14.77 -34.08 -18.71
N LYS A 259 14.20 -35.24 -18.35
CA LYS A 259 14.52 -36.51 -19.03
C LYS A 259 13.89 -36.54 -20.43
N GLU A 260 12.63 -36.15 -20.57
CA GLU A 260 11.96 -36.06 -21.89
C GLU A 260 12.69 -35.10 -22.85
N VAL A 261 13.21 -33.98 -22.34
CA VAL A 261 14.02 -33.02 -23.12
C VAL A 261 15.35 -33.64 -23.56
N GLU A 262 16.03 -34.40 -22.70
CA GLU A 262 17.29 -35.07 -23.10
C GLU A 262 17.04 -36.27 -24.03
N GLU A 263 15.96 -37.04 -23.84
CA GLU A 263 15.54 -38.12 -24.75
C GLU A 263 15.13 -37.59 -26.13
N THR A 264 14.37 -36.49 -26.19
CA THR A 264 14.02 -35.84 -27.46
C THR A 264 15.24 -35.21 -28.14
N LYS A 265 16.21 -34.68 -27.38
CA LYS A 265 17.51 -34.25 -27.89
C LYS A 265 18.34 -35.41 -28.48
N VAL A 266 18.46 -36.54 -27.78
CA VAL A 266 19.11 -37.76 -28.31
C VAL A 266 18.42 -38.27 -29.60
N ARG A 267 17.09 -38.14 -29.67
CA ARG A 267 16.29 -38.47 -30.88
C ARG A 267 16.49 -37.47 -32.03
N LEU A 268 16.72 -36.19 -31.74
CA LEU A 268 17.14 -35.21 -32.76
C LEU A 268 18.56 -35.51 -33.26
N GLU A 269 19.47 -35.91 -32.36
CA GLU A 269 20.83 -36.33 -32.71
C GLU A 269 20.87 -37.65 -33.50
N SER A 270 19.87 -38.54 -33.39
CA SER A 270 19.73 -39.67 -34.33
C SER A 270 19.17 -39.21 -35.68
N LEU A 271 18.11 -38.41 -35.70
CA LEU A 271 17.49 -37.92 -36.94
C LEU A 271 18.45 -37.07 -37.79
N ASP A 272 19.36 -36.31 -37.18
CA ASP A 272 20.40 -35.56 -37.90
C ASP A 272 21.50 -36.49 -38.49
N ARG A 273 21.81 -37.62 -37.82
CA ARG A 273 22.68 -38.67 -38.40
C ARG A 273 21.99 -39.37 -39.58
N ASP A 274 20.72 -39.73 -39.43
CA ASP A 274 19.91 -40.35 -40.48
C ASP A 274 19.80 -39.41 -41.70
N ARG A 275 19.55 -38.12 -41.46
CA ARG A 275 19.55 -37.08 -42.49
C ARG A 275 20.88 -37.01 -43.23
N LYS A 276 22.01 -36.98 -42.51
CA LYS A 276 23.36 -36.94 -43.11
C LYS A 276 23.66 -38.20 -43.93
N GLN A 277 23.16 -39.37 -43.51
CA GLN A 277 23.25 -40.58 -44.32
C GLN A 277 22.43 -40.46 -45.61
N ILE A 278 21.17 -40.00 -45.53
CA ILE A 278 20.30 -39.78 -46.69
C ILE A 278 20.92 -38.76 -47.67
N GLU A 279 21.54 -37.70 -47.17
CA GLU A 279 22.23 -36.69 -47.98
C GLU A 279 23.45 -37.29 -48.69
N GLY A 280 24.28 -38.07 -47.99
CA GLY A 280 25.40 -38.82 -48.57
C GLY A 280 24.99 -40.03 -49.42
N GLU A 281 23.73 -40.47 -49.41
CA GLU A 281 23.17 -41.43 -50.37
C GLU A 281 22.63 -40.73 -51.62
N ARG A 282 22.00 -39.56 -51.44
CA ARG A 282 21.59 -38.67 -52.53
C ARG A 282 22.78 -38.24 -53.39
N GLU A 283 23.90 -37.84 -52.80
CA GLU A 283 25.13 -37.51 -53.55
C GLU A 283 25.61 -38.67 -54.43
N LYS A 284 25.53 -39.91 -53.92
CA LYS A 284 25.87 -41.13 -54.68
C LYS A 284 24.88 -41.40 -55.82
N ILE A 285 23.60 -41.06 -55.64
CA ILE A 285 22.58 -41.15 -56.69
C ILE A 285 22.82 -40.07 -57.76
N GLU A 286 23.06 -38.82 -57.39
CA GLU A 286 23.37 -37.75 -58.34
C GLU A 286 24.69 -38.03 -59.11
N ALA A 287 25.71 -38.62 -58.46
CA ALA A 287 26.93 -39.05 -59.13
C ALA A 287 26.66 -40.18 -60.16
N LYS A 288 25.80 -41.16 -59.82
CA LYS A 288 25.34 -42.19 -60.77
C LYS A 288 24.53 -41.60 -61.91
N GLU A 289 23.67 -40.62 -61.66
CA GLU A 289 22.87 -39.95 -62.69
C GLU A 289 23.75 -39.16 -63.67
N ARG A 290 24.79 -38.46 -63.17
CA ARG A 290 25.80 -37.79 -64.00
C ARG A 290 26.56 -38.80 -64.87
N SER A 291 26.96 -39.94 -64.30
CA SER A 291 27.60 -41.05 -65.04
C SER A 291 26.68 -41.67 -66.10
N LEU A 292 25.39 -41.87 -65.79
CA LEU A 292 24.39 -42.34 -66.75
C LEU A 292 24.14 -41.34 -67.89
N LYS A 293 24.10 -40.04 -67.59
CA LYS A 293 24.01 -38.98 -68.62
C LYS A 293 25.24 -38.93 -69.52
N GLN A 294 26.44 -39.12 -68.96
CA GLN A 294 27.67 -39.26 -69.75
C GLN A 294 27.63 -40.51 -70.65
N LEU A 295 27.22 -41.67 -70.11
CA LEU A 295 27.01 -42.90 -70.88
C LEU A 295 25.96 -42.73 -71.99
N GLN A 296 24.86 -42.03 -71.72
CA GLN A 296 23.84 -41.71 -72.71
C GLN A 296 24.41 -40.82 -73.82
N SER A 297 25.11 -39.73 -73.49
CA SER A 297 25.76 -38.86 -74.51
C SER A 297 26.82 -39.61 -75.33
N SER A 298 27.51 -40.58 -74.73
CA SER A 298 28.49 -41.44 -75.41
C SER A 298 27.84 -42.46 -76.35
N LEU A 299 26.66 -42.98 -75.97
CA LEU A 299 25.83 -43.83 -76.82
C LEU A 299 25.17 -43.04 -77.96
N GLU A 300 24.68 -41.83 -77.70
CA GLU A 300 24.11 -40.94 -78.71
C GLU A 300 25.17 -40.46 -79.70
N ALA A 301 26.38 -40.10 -79.23
CA ALA A 301 27.52 -39.81 -80.09
C ALA A 301 27.92 -41.03 -80.94
N ARG A 302 28.10 -42.21 -80.33
CA ARG A 302 28.40 -43.45 -81.08
C ARG A 302 27.31 -43.84 -82.07
N LYS A 303 26.05 -43.56 -81.76
CA LYS A 303 24.94 -43.77 -82.69
C LYS A 303 25.04 -42.80 -83.86
N MET A 304 25.33 -41.53 -83.60
CA MET A 304 25.56 -40.54 -84.65
C MET A 304 26.79 -40.89 -85.52
N ASP A 305 27.88 -41.38 -84.92
CA ASP A 305 29.05 -41.89 -85.64
C ASP A 305 28.70 -43.11 -86.51
N LEU A 306 27.84 -44.01 -86.03
CA LEU A 306 27.32 -45.16 -86.80
C LEU A 306 26.39 -44.71 -87.93
N ASP A 307 25.42 -43.83 -87.67
CA ASP A 307 24.48 -43.27 -88.65
C ASP A 307 25.24 -42.45 -89.73
N ASN A 308 26.32 -41.76 -89.35
CA ASN A 308 27.26 -41.11 -90.27
C ASN A 308 28.07 -42.14 -91.08
N SER A 309 28.54 -43.22 -90.44
CA SER A 309 29.33 -44.27 -91.11
C SER A 309 28.50 -45.08 -92.10
N THR A 310 27.23 -45.38 -91.80
CA THR A 310 26.32 -46.02 -92.76
C THR A 310 25.93 -45.07 -93.88
N SER A 311 25.75 -43.77 -93.60
CA SER A 311 25.54 -42.76 -94.66
C SER A 311 26.77 -42.67 -95.58
N ALA A 312 27.97 -42.62 -95.02
CA ALA A 312 29.22 -42.63 -95.78
C ALA A 312 29.40 -43.92 -96.61
N LEU A 313 29.09 -45.09 -96.04
CA LEU A 313 29.11 -46.37 -96.78
C LEU A 313 28.01 -46.45 -97.85
N GLU A 314 26.86 -45.80 -97.67
CA GLU A 314 25.84 -45.68 -98.72
C GLU A 314 26.30 -44.75 -99.85
N ASP A 315 26.92 -43.62 -99.54
CA ASP A 315 27.43 -42.68 -100.55
C ASP A 315 28.70 -43.22 -101.24
N GLU A 316 29.59 -43.93 -100.54
CA GLU A 316 30.67 -44.73 -101.15
C GLU A 316 30.10 -45.83 -102.05
N ARG A 317 29.02 -46.52 -101.63
CA ARG A 317 28.36 -47.53 -102.47
C ARG A 317 27.68 -46.92 -103.69
N ARG A 318 27.10 -45.72 -103.59
CA ARG A 318 26.54 -44.97 -104.74
C ARG A 318 27.66 -44.49 -105.66
N ALA A 319 28.75 -43.97 -105.10
CA ALA A 319 29.95 -43.58 -105.84
C ALA A 319 30.55 -44.78 -106.57
N PHE A 320 30.65 -45.95 -105.93
CA PHE A 320 31.13 -47.20 -106.55
C PHE A 320 30.17 -47.77 -107.60
N ILE A 321 28.85 -47.56 -107.47
CA ILE A 321 27.89 -47.88 -108.53
C ILE A 321 28.11 -46.95 -109.74
N VAL A 322 28.21 -45.64 -109.52
CA VAL A 322 28.52 -44.67 -110.59
C VAL A 322 29.91 -44.92 -111.19
N GLU A 323 30.90 -45.31 -110.38
CA GLU A 323 32.24 -45.69 -110.84
C GLU A 323 32.22 -46.99 -111.63
N THR A 324 31.41 -47.99 -111.27
CA THR A 324 31.28 -49.23 -112.04
C THR A 324 30.38 -49.11 -113.28
N GLU A 325 29.50 -48.12 -113.33
CA GLU A 325 28.79 -47.73 -114.56
C GLU A 325 29.67 -46.87 -115.48
N ASN A 326 30.45 -45.94 -114.92
CA ASN A 326 31.49 -45.20 -115.65
C ASN A 326 32.56 -46.16 -116.19
N LEU A 327 33.12 -47.05 -115.36
CA LEU A 327 34.08 -48.08 -115.80
C LEU A 327 33.48 -49.03 -116.85
N ARG A 328 32.15 -49.17 -116.96
CA ARG A 328 31.51 -49.89 -118.07
C ARG A 328 31.39 -49.06 -119.34
N ALA A 329 31.15 -47.76 -119.23
CA ALA A 329 31.25 -46.83 -120.36
C ALA A 329 32.70 -46.74 -120.83
N ASP A 330 33.65 -46.49 -119.92
CA ASP A 330 35.09 -46.49 -120.16
C ASP A 330 35.58 -47.84 -120.72
N LEU A 331 35.01 -48.99 -120.32
CA LEU A 331 35.35 -50.29 -120.93
C LEU A 331 34.77 -50.46 -122.34
N ALA A 332 33.58 -49.92 -122.63
CA ALA A 332 33.01 -49.94 -123.98
C ALA A 332 33.76 -48.98 -124.91
N ASP A 333 34.11 -47.79 -124.43
CA ASP A 333 34.97 -46.83 -125.11
C ASP A 333 36.40 -47.37 -125.22
N MET A 334 36.91 -48.12 -124.23
CA MET A 334 38.19 -48.84 -124.33
C MET A 334 38.13 -50.02 -125.29
N ASP A 335 37.00 -50.69 -125.52
CA ASP A 335 36.90 -51.71 -126.59
C ASP A 335 36.98 -51.05 -127.98
N VAL A 336 36.38 -49.86 -128.16
CA VAL A 336 36.54 -49.04 -129.36
C VAL A 336 37.99 -48.55 -129.49
N ASP A 337 38.56 -48.01 -128.40
CA ASP A 337 39.93 -47.51 -128.36
C ASP A 337 40.96 -48.65 -128.40
N LEU A 338 40.60 -49.89 -128.07
CA LEU A 338 41.40 -51.11 -128.28
C LEU A 338 41.34 -51.55 -129.75
N GLY A 339 40.18 -51.49 -130.41
CA GLY A 339 40.08 -51.66 -131.86
C GLY A 339 40.93 -50.63 -132.61
N GLU A 340 40.89 -49.36 -132.19
CA GLU A 340 41.82 -48.36 -132.72
C GLU A 340 43.27 -48.65 -132.33
N ARG A 341 43.56 -49.02 -131.06
CA ARG A 341 44.92 -49.33 -130.61
C ARG A 341 45.50 -50.56 -131.29
N GLU A 342 44.73 -51.56 -131.70
CA GLU A 342 45.23 -52.72 -132.44
C GLU A 342 45.74 -52.30 -133.84
N THR A 343 45.04 -51.36 -134.50
CA THR A 343 45.53 -50.72 -135.73
C THR A 343 46.73 -49.79 -135.49
N LYS A 344 46.73 -49.03 -134.39
CA LYS A 344 47.86 -48.14 -133.99
C LYS A 344 49.07 -48.93 -133.50
N ILE A 345 48.91 -50.14 -132.93
CA ILE A 345 49.98 -51.06 -132.53
C ILE A 345 50.59 -51.72 -133.75
N SER A 346 49.78 -52.12 -134.74
CA SER A 346 50.28 -52.59 -136.04
C SER A 346 51.15 -51.54 -136.77
N GLN A 347 50.97 -50.25 -136.46
CA GLN A 347 51.85 -49.16 -136.90
C GLN A 347 53.02 -48.93 -135.93
N ALA A 348 52.75 -48.91 -134.62
CA ALA A 348 53.74 -48.66 -133.59
C ALA A 348 54.75 -49.81 -133.39
N GLU A 349 54.49 -51.03 -133.87
CA GLU A 349 55.50 -52.10 -133.95
C GLU A 349 56.56 -51.83 -135.04
N GLU A 350 56.15 -51.24 -136.17
CA GLU A 350 57.08 -50.75 -137.20
C GLU A 350 57.81 -49.49 -136.73
N ASP A 351 57.14 -48.56 -136.03
CA ASP A 351 57.79 -47.40 -135.42
C ASP A 351 58.72 -47.78 -134.25
N LEU A 352 58.38 -48.80 -133.44
CA LEU A 352 59.25 -49.32 -132.37
C LEU A 352 60.53 -49.94 -132.94
N ARG A 353 60.44 -50.60 -134.11
CA ARG A 353 61.60 -51.12 -134.84
C ARG A 353 62.58 -50.01 -135.23
N VAL A 354 62.08 -48.79 -135.48
CA VAL A 354 62.89 -47.58 -135.70
C VAL A 354 63.34 -46.96 -134.36
N GLY A 355 62.45 -46.82 -133.39
CA GLY A 355 62.72 -46.22 -132.08
C GLY A 355 63.72 -47.02 -131.22
N GLN A 356 63.89 -48.31 -131.48
CA GLN A 356 64.93 -49.13 -130.84
C GLN A 356 66.34 -48.75 -131.34
N GLU A 357 66.49 -48.33 -132.61
CA GLU A 357 67.74 -47.77 -133.13
C GLU A 357 68.04 -46.36 -132.59
N GLU A 358 67.02 -45.59 -132.23
CA GLU A 358 67.17 -44.26 -131.61
C GLU A 358 67.45 -44.33 -130.10
N SER A 359 66.83 -45.28 -129.39
CA SER A 359 67.04 -45.50 -127.95
C SER A 359 68.51 -45.81 -127.63
N GLN A 360 69.21 -46.48 -128.54
CA GLN A 360 70.65 -46.72 -128.43
C GLN A 360 71.48 -45.42 -128.43
N ARG A 361 71.01 -44.35 -129.09
CA ARG A 361 71.65 -43.02 -129.10
C ARG A 361 71.36 -42.22 -127.83
N SER A 362 70.19 -42.44 -127.21
CA SER A 362 69.80 -41.81 -125.94
C SER A 362 70.69 -42.28 -124.77
N ALA A 363 71.14 -43.53 -124.79
CA ALA A 363 72.12 -44.04 -123.83
C ALA A 363 73.44 -43.23 -123.84
N ASP A 364 73.97 -42.93 -125.03
CA ASP A 364 75.18 -42.10 -125.22
C ASP A 364 74.98 -40.63 -124.77
N GLU A 365 73.73 -40.17 -124.64
CA GLU A 365 73.40 -38.82 -124.17
C GLU A 365 73.28 -38.75 -122.63
N LEU A 366 72.78 -39.80 -121.98
CA LEU A 366 72.71 -39.87 -120.52
C LEU A 366 74.11 -39.86 -119.86
N GLU A 367 75.13 -40.42 -120.50
CA GLU A 367 76.51 -40.34 -120.01
C GLU A 367 77.05 -38.89 -120.01
N ARG A 368 76.64 -38.06 -120.97
CA ARG A 368 76.94 -36.61 -120.97
C ARG A 368 76.21 -35.86 -119.86
N ARG A 369 75.00 -36.30 -119.53
CA ARG A 369 74.19 -35.68 -118.47
C ARG A 369 74.79 -35.89 -117.09
N ARG A 370 75.56 -36.96 -116.89
CA ARG A 370 76.34 -37.20 -115.66
C ARG A 370 77.39 -36.12 -115.41
N THR A 371 78.10 -35.65 -116.45
CA THR A 371 79.12 -34.59 -116.31
C THR A 371 78.51 -33.19 -116.08
N ALA A 372 77.19 -33.02 -116.21
CA ALA A 372 76.51 -31.78 -115.87
C ALA A 372 76.32 -31.61 -114.35
N PHE A 373 75.99 -32.70 -113.63
CA PHE A 373 75.80 -32.64 -112.17
C PHE A 373 77.08 -32.30 -111.39
N GLU A 374 78.25 -32.68 -111.91
CA GLU A 374 79.55 -32.28 -111.36
C GLU A 374 79.79 -30.76 -111.45
N SER A 375 79.02 -30.03 -112.28
CA SER A 375 79.01 -28.56 -112.33
C SER A 375 78.06 -27.93 -111.31
N GLU A 376 76.99 -28.60 -110.90
CA GLU A 376 76.02 -28.07 -109.92
C GLU A 376 76.57 -28.12 -108.50
N GLU A 377 77.42 -29.11 -108.18
CA GLU A 377 78.13 -29.19 -106.89
C GLU A 377 78.99 -27.95 -106.62
N GLN A 378 79.57 -27.34 -107.66
CA GLN A 378 80.34 -26.11 -107.54
C GLN A 378 79.43 -24.88 -107.24
N GLU A 379 78.19 -24.82 -107.75
CA GLU A 379 77.28 -23.72 -107.37
C GLU A 379 76.87 -23.75 -105.89
N PHE A 380 76.85 -24.93 -105.26
CA PHE A 380 76.53 -25.03 -103.83
C PHE A 380 77.66 -24.47 -102.96
N LYS A 381 78.89 -24.44 -103.47
CA LYS A 381 80.04 -23.84 -102.78
C LYS A 381 79.92 -22.31 -102.73
N ASP A 382 79.61 -21.69 -103.86
CA ASP A 382 79.45 -20.23 -103.98
C ASP A 382 78.29 -19.69 -103.10
N LYS A 383 77.30 -20.55 -102.79
CA LYS A 383 76.20 -20.25 -101.85
C LYS A 383 76.62 -20.27 -100.38
N ILE A 384 77.75 -20.87 -100.01
CA ILE A 384 78.29 -20.85 -98.64
C ILE A 384 78.99 -19.51 -98.35
N ASP A 385 79.79 -19.00 -99.30
CA ASP A 385 80.47 -17.71 -99.18
C ASP A 385 79.47 -16.54 -98.95
N SER A 386 78.27 -16.64 -99.56
CA SER A 386 77.14 -15.72 -99.36
C SER A 386 76.58 -15.71 -97.91
N ILE A 387 76.76 -16.79 -97.15
CA ILE A 387 76.32 -16.87 -95.76
C ILE A 387 77.34 -16.20 -94.83
N GLU A 388 78.65 -16.34 -95.09
CA GLU A 388 79.70 -15.65 -94.30
C GLU A 388 79.59 -14.12 -94.38
N GLU A 389 79.12 -13.57 -95.51
CA GLU A 389 78.89 -12.14 -95.65
C GLU A 389 77.76 -11.64 -94.74
N ARG A 390 76.71 -12.47 -94.55
CA ARG A 390 75.56 -12.17 -93.71
C ARG A 390 75.87 -12.20 -92.20
N GLU A 391 76.89 -12.95 -91.78
CA GLU A 391 77.41 -12.87 -90.41
C GLU A 391 78.10 -11.52 -90.12
N ARG A 392 78.65 -10.85 -91.14
CA ARG A 392 79.26 -9.51 -91.00
C ARG A 392 78.20 -8.42 -90.83
N GLU A 393 77.05 -8.54 -91.49
CA GLU A 393 75.90 -7.64 -91.29
C GLU A 393 75.45 -7.64 -89.83
N LEU A 394 75.24 -8.83 -89.25
CA LEU A 394 74.82 -9.02 -87.86
C LEU A 394 75.84 -8.50 -86.82
N ALA A 395 77.13 -8.45 -87.17
CA ALA A 395 78.14 -7.84 -86.31
C ALA A 395 77.95 -6.30 -86.20
N SER A 396 77.44 -5.65 -87.24
CA SER A 396 77.25 -4.19 -87.27
C SER A 396 76.04 -3.70 -86.47
N GLU A 397 74.92 -4.44 -86.49
CA GLU A 397 73.73 -4.13 -85.66
C GLU A 397 74.07 -4.14 -84.16
N LYS A 398 75.06 -4.96 -83.77
CA LYS A 398 75.50 -5.08 -82.37
C LYS A 398 76.17 -3.80 -81.85
N GLU A 399 76.98 -3.12 -82.66
CA GLU A 399 77.59 -1.85 -82.28
C GLU A 399 76.55 -0.72 -82.17
N GLU A 400 75.49 -0.72 -83.00
CA GLU A 400 74.42 0.27 -82.90
C GLU A 400 73.62 0.14 -81.58
N LEU A 401 73.36 -1.10 -81.15
CA LEU A 401 72.72 -1.37 -79.85
C LEU A 401 73.58 -0.92 -78.67
N GLU A 402 74.90 -1.06 -78.76
CA GLU A 402 75.83 -0.59 -77.73
C GLU A 402 75.88 0.95 -77.68
N ARG A 403 75.77 1.63 -78.84
CA ARG A 403 75.62 3.09 -78.92
C ARG A 403 74.33 3.63 -78.28
N ARG A 404 73.21 2.91 -78.39
CA ARG A 404 71.94 3.27 -77.71
C ARG A 404 72.00 3.08 -76.20
N ARG A 405 72.96 2.30 -75.68
CA ARG A 405 73.12 2.03 -74.25
C ARG A 405 73.71 3.23 -73.51
N SER A 406 74.73 3.89 -74.09
CA SER A 406 75.35 5.08 -73.49
C SER A 406 74.43 6.32 -73.48
N GLU A 407 73.49 6.42 -74.43
CA GLU A 407 72.47 7.48 -74.43
C GLU A 407 71.49 7.36 -73.24
N ILE A 408 71.26 6.13 -72.73
CA ILE A 408 70.40 5.88 -71.55
C ILE A 408 71.12 6.29 -70.26
N ASP A 409 72.40 5.94 -70.10
CA ASP A 409 73.18 6.26 -68.89
C ASP A 409 73.27 7.78 -68.67
N THR A 410 73.48 8.56 -69.74
CA THR A 410 73.47 10.04 -69.66
C THR A 410 72.11 10.64 -69.28
N SER A 411 71.01 9.91 -69.45
CA SER A 411 69.67 10.35 -69.00
C SER A 411 69.51 10.19 -67.49
N ALA A 412 70.03 9.10 -66.92
CA ALA A 412 69.90 8.78 -65.49
C ALA A 412 70.64 9.78 -64.58
N GLU A 413 71.84 10.23 -64.97
CA GLU A 413 72.60 11.22 -64.19
C GLU A 413 71.84 12.55 -64.03
N SER A 414 71.03 12.95 -65.02
CA SER A 414 70.22 14.17 -64.94
C SER A 414 69.13 14.11 -63.86
N GLN A 415 68.51 12.94 -63.67
CA GLN A 415 67.45 12.73 -62.66
C GLN A 415 68.04 12.68 -61.25
N GLN A 416 69.27 12.18 -61.10
CA GLN A 416 69.98 12.15 -59.81
C GLN A 416 70.33 13.56 -59.30
N ALA A 417 70.51 14.54 -60.20
CA ALA A 417 70.72 15.94 -59.84
C ALA A 417 69.45 16.62 -59.27
N GLU A 418 68.25 16.24 -59.71
CA GLU A 418 67.00 16.81 -59.20
C GLU A 418 66.64 16.31 -57.80
N LEU A 419 66.95 15.05 -57.48
CA LEU A 419 66.77 14.50 -56.12
C LEU A 419 67.59 15.26 -55.06
N SER A 420 68.79 15.73 -55.42
CA SER A 420 69.63 16.55 -54.53
C SER A 420 69.02 17.91 -54.21
N LYS A 421 68.18 18.47 -55.10
CA LYS A 421 67.44 19.72 -54.85
C LYS A 421 66.33 19.56 -53.82
N LEU A 422 65.64 18.41 -53.79
CA LEU A 422 64.55 18.14 -52.85
C LEU A 422 65.06 17.99 -51.42
N LEU A 423 66.20 17.31 -51.23
CA LEU A 423 66.89 17.22 -49.93
C LEU A 423 67.24 18.60 -49.35
N GLY A 424 67.60 19.57 -50.20
CA GLY A 424 67.90 20.95 -49.79
C GLY A 424 66.70 21.77 -49.29
N ASN A 425 65.46 21.32 -49.53
CA ASN A 425 64.26 21.98 -49.01
C ASN A 425 63.86 21.43 -47.63
N ILE A 426 63.95 20.11 -47.44
CA ILE A 426 63.65 19.43 -46.16
C ILE A 426 64.53 19.98 -45.02
N GLY A 427 65.78 20.37 -45.33
CA GLY A 427 66.68 21.00 -44.35
C GLY A 427 66.15 22.29 -43.73
N LYS A 428 65.31 23.06 -44.45
CA LYS A 428 64.78 24.35 -43.96
C LYS A 428 63.59 24.17 -43.02
N GLU A 429 62.74 23.17 -43.27
CA GLU A 429 61.61 22.86 -42.39
C GLU A 429 62.10 22.41 -40.99
N ASN A 430 63.32 21.86 -40.91
CA ASN A 430 63.98 21.49 -39.67
C ASN A 430 64.47 22.70 -38.84
N GLU A 431 64.90 23.81 -39.50
CA GLU A 431 65.27 25.06 -38.80
C GLU A 431 64.04 25.74 -38.16
N ASP A 432 62.86 25.62 -38.76
CA ASP A 432 61.61 26.16 -38.20
C ASP A 432 61.04 25.31 -37.05
N LEU A 433 61.32 24.02 -37.01
CA LEU A 433 61.08 23.18 -35.82
C LEU A 433 61.97 23.59 -34.64
N GLN A 434 63.24 23.90 -34.90
CA GLN A 434 64.22 24.27 -33.86
C GLN A 434 63.86 25.58 -33.12
N LYS A 435 63.16 26.51 -33.79
CA LYS A 435 62.65 27.75 -33.18
C LYS A 435 61.56 27.49 -32.15
N ARG A 436 60.64 26.54 -32.42
CA ARG A 436 59.56 26.15 -31.50
C ARG A 436 60.06 25.47 -30.23
N THR A 437 61.25 24.88 -30.24
CA THR A 437 61.90 24.36 -29.02
C THR A 437 62.26 25.50 -28.07
N GLN A 438 62.77 26.62 -28.58
CA GLN A 438 63.19 27.78 -27.76
C GLN A 438 62.00 28.51 -27.11
N GLU A 439 60.81 28.43 -27.71
CA GLU A 439 59.58 28.96 -27.10
C GLU A 439 59.16 28.17 -25.85
N LEU A 440 59.39 26.85 -25.82
CA LEU A 440 59.06 25.99 -24.68
C LEU A 440 59.99 26.23 -23.47
N ASP A 441 61.29 26.43 -23.70
CA ASP A 441 62.26 26.75 -22.63
C ASP A 441 61.87 28.02 -21.86
N SER A 442 61.25 28.99 -22.54
CA SER A 442 60.77 30.24 -21.92
C SER A 442 59.62 30.04 -20.93
N ILE A 443 58.77 29.04 -21.16
CA ILE A 443 57.63 28.70 -20.29
C ILE A 443 58.12 27.99 -19.03
N GLN A 444 59.19 27.19 -19.12
CA GLN A 444 59.72 26.43 -18.01
C GLN A 444 60.36 27.34 -16.92
N ALA A 445 60.94 28.49 -17.32
CA ALA A 445 61.49 29.48 -16.37
C ALA A 445 60.42 30.18 -15.52
N ALA A 446 59.20 30.37 -16.07
CA ALA A 446 58.11 31.07 -15.39
C ALA A 446 57.40 30.23 -14.30
N LEU A 447 57.71 28.93 -14.21
CA LEU A 447 57.18 28.05 -13.16
C LEU A 447 58.04 28.11 -11.88
N THR A 448 59.37 28.15 -12.02
CA THR A 448 60.30 28.19 -10.88
C THR A 448 60.17 29.44 -10.00
N GLU A 449 59.85 30.60 -10.59
CA GLU A 449 59.62 31.87 -9.84
C GLU A 449 58.37 31.79 -8.91
N ARG A 450 57.47 30.83 -9.15
CA ARG A 450 56.22 30.69 -8.39
C ARG A 450 56.34 29.77 -7.16
N GLU A 451 57.39 28.96 -7.07
CA GLU A 451 57.58 28.01 -5.97
C GLU A 451 58.26 28.67 -4.75
N GLU A 452 59.20 29.59 -4.96
CA GLU A 452 59.90 30.32 -3.88
C GLU A 452 58.94 31.17 -3.03
N GLY A 453 57.91 31.77 -3.65
CA GLY A 453 56.94 32.63 -2.98
C GLY A 453 56.01 31.94 -1.97
N VAL A 454 56.03 30.61 -1.87
CA VAL A 454 55.22 29.86 -0.89
C VAL A 454 55.93 29.78 0.47
N GLN A 455 57.26 29.66 0.50
CA GLN A 455 58.03 29.40 1.73
C GLN A 455 58.03 30.56 2.75
N GLU A 456 57.91 31.82 2.32
CA GLU A 456 57.82 32.94 3.28
C GLU A 456 56.57 32.86 4.17
N SER A 457 55.48 32.25 3.68
CA SER A 457 54.17 32.31 4.34
C SER A 457 54.08 31.55 5.66
N GLU A 458 54.82 30.45 5.82
CA GLU A 458 54.79 29.60 7.01
C GLU A 458 55.43 30.27 8.23
N THR A 459 56.55 30.99 8.02
CA THR A 459 57.35 31.61 9.08
C THR A 459 56.60 32.63 9.95
N ARG A 460 55.50 33.17 9.43
CA ARG A 460 54.72 34.23 10.09
C ARG A 460 53.85 33.71 11.25
N ILE A 461 53.44 32.44 11.19
CA ILE A 461 52.42 31.85 12.09
C ILE A 461 52.99 31.58 13.50
N GLU A 462 54.24 31.15 13.63
CA GLU A 462 54.86 30.83 14.92
C GLU A 462 54.98 32.03 15.88
N SER A 463 54.92 33.26 15.36
CA SER A 463 55.11 34.49 16.14
C SER A 463 53.99 34.75 17.16
N MET A 464 52.74 34.38 16.84
CA MET A 464 51.56 34.80 17.60
C MET A 464 51.34 34.02 18.91
N LEU A 465 52.00 32.87 19.10
CA LEU A 465 51.77 32.00 20.27
C LEU A 465 52.46 32.48 21.57
N ARG A 466 53.31 33.50 21.52
CA ARG A 466 54.12 33.93 22.69
C ARG A 466 53.52 35.04 23.56
N ASP A 467 52.48 35.75 23.10
CA ASP A 467 51.93 36.90 23.83
C ASP A 467 50.84 36.58 24.87
N LEU A 468 50.31 35.34 24.90
CA LEU A 468 49.24 34.96 25.83
C LEU A 468 49.71 34.77 27.29
N ASP A 469 50.95 34.30 27.52
CA ASP A 469 51.48 33.95 28.87
C ASP A 469 51.58 35.13 29.86
N LYS A 470 51.60 36.38 29.36
CA LYS A 470 51.80 37.57 30.21
C LYS A 470 50.58 37.99 31.00
N ARG A 471 49.35 37.61 30.61
CA ARG A 471 48.11 38.16 31.19
C ARG A 471 47.73 37.61 32.56
N GLU A 472 48.29 36.47 32.98
CA GLU A 472 47.84 35.75 34.18
C GLU A 472 48.37 36.36 35.49
N LYS A 473 49.55 37.01 35.45
CA LYS A 473 50.33 37.36 36.66
C LYS A 473 49.91 38.66 37.38
N ASP A 474 48.95 39.41 36.83
CA ASP A 474 48.48 40.70 37.40
C ASP A 474 47.24 40.58 38.31
N VAL A 475 46.58 39.42 38.37
CA VAL A 475 45.35 39.23 39.16
C VAL A 475 45.64 39.14 40.67
N GLN A 476 46.63 38.32 41.05
CA GLN A 476 46.93 37.95 42.45
C GLN A 476 47.33 39.12 43.38
N LYS A 477 47.65 40.30 42.84
CA LYS A 477 48.07 41.47 43.64
C LYS A 477 46.91 42.30 44.23
N ARG A 478 45.65 41.99 43.89
CA ARG A 478 44.49 42.77 44.36
C ARG A 478 43.89 42.30 45.69
N GLU A 479 44.02 41.02 46.04
CA GLU A 479 43.30 40.43 47.19
C GLU A 479 43.85 40.88 48.55
N ALA A 480 45.17 41.02 48.68
CA ALA A 480 45.85 41.26 49.96
C ALA A 480 45.51 42.61 50.65
N LYS A 481 44.90 43.57 49.94
CA LYS A 481 44.54 44.89 50.50
C LYS A 481 43.13 44.98 51.10
N LEU A 482 42.33 43.91 51.00
CA LEU A 482 40.91 43.95 51.37
C LEU A 482 40.66 43.63 52.86
N ASN A 483 41.53 42.82 53.47
CA ASN A 483 41.33 42.30 54.84
C ASN A 483 41.60 43.33 55.96
N GLU A 484 42.46 44.32 55.72
CA GLU A 484 42.92 45.26 56.77
C GLU A 484 41.87 46.33 57.12
N SER A 485 40.87 46.54 56.25
CA SER A 485 39.80 47.54 56.46
C SER A 485 38.59 47.00 57.26
N LEU A 486 38.56 45.70 57.60
CA LEU A 486 37.38 45.06 58.22
C LEU A 486 37.29 45.32 59.73
N ALA A 487 38.36 45.04 60.48
CA ALA A 487 38.33 45.03 61.95
C ALA A 487 38.00 46.39 62.60
N GLY A 488 38.26 47.50 61.91
CA GLY A 488 37.98 48.85 62.41
C GLY A 488 36.50 49.25 62.41
N HIS A 489 35.65 48.54 61.66
CA HIS A 489 34.22 48.83 61.60
C HIS A 489 33.39 48.07 62.65
N GLU A 490 33.84 46.89 63.10
CA GLU A 490 33.01 45.94 63.87
C GLU A 490 32.42 46.52 65.17
N GLU A 491 33.21 47.26 65.97
CA GLU A 491 32.77 47.73 67.29
C GLU A 491 31.74 48.88 67.23
N THR A 492 31.85 49.78 66.25
CA THR A 492 30.84 50.84 66.03
C THR A 492 29.65 50.34 65.21
N VAL A 493 29.86 49.33 64.35
CA VAL A 493 28.76 48.57 63.74
C VAL A 493 27.92 47.91 64.81
N GLN A 494 28.47 47.28 65.87
CA GLN A 494 27.65 46.51 66.82
C GLN A 494 26.51 47.32 67.48
N SER A 495 26.78 48.53 67.98
CA SER A 495 25.74 49.37 68.62
C SER A 495 24.72 49.97 67.64
N ILE A 496 25.05 50.02 66.35
CA ILE A 496 24.12 50.44 65.29
C ILE A 496 23.36 49.21 64.77
N SER A 497 24.03 48.07 64.63
CA SER A 497 23.52 46.75 64.23
C SER A 497 22.36 46.26 65.09
N ASP A 498 22.34 46.51 66.40
CA ASP A 498 21.19 46.13 67.24
C ASP A 498 19.91 46.96 66.96
N ARG A 499 20.04 48.06 66.21
CA ARG A 499 18.94 48.99 65.86
C ARG A 499 18.65 49.01 64.37
N GLU A 500 19.69 48.86 63.55
CA GLU A 500 19.60 48.56 62.13
C GLU A 500 19.05 47.15 61.92
N SER A 501 19.45 46.09 62.62
CA SER A 501 18.80 44.76 62.49
C SER A 501 17.28 44.83 62.68
N ALA A 502 16.78 45.56 63.68
CA ALA A 502 15.34 45.72 63.88
C ALA A 502 14.60 46.53 62.77
N ILE A 503 15.34 47.21 61.89
CA ILE A 503 14.82 47.99 60.75
C ILE A 503 15.14 47.27 59.43
N VAL A 504 16.41 46.92 59.19
CA VAL A 504 16.92 46.04 58.13
C VAL A 504 16.23 44.69 58.10
N ASP A 505 15.75 44.10 59.20
CA ASP A 505 14.92 42.87 59.13
C ASP A 505 13.47 43.18 58.71
N LYS A 506 12.98 44.41 58.90
CA LYS A 506 11.71 44.88 58.33
C LYS A 506 11.85 45.30 56.87
N GLU A 507 12.94 45.96 56.51
CA GLU A 507 13.28 46.31 55.13
C GLU A 507 13.72 45.08 54.33
N ARG A 508 14.32 44.06 54.95
CA ARG A 508 14.50 42.71 54.37
C ARG A 508 13.17 42.00 54.25
N THR A 509 12.34 41.91 55.29
CA THR A 509 11.02 41.25 55.12
C THR A 509 10.07 42.00 54.17
N LEU A 510 10.33 43.28 53.87
CA LEU A 510 9.70 44.02 52.78
C LEU A 510 10.38 43.77 51.43
N THR A 511 11.70 43.91 51.28
CA THR A 511 12.39 43.68 49.99
C THR A 511 12.45 42.21 49.57
N THR A 512 12.43 41.27 50.52
CA THR A 512 12.17 39.84 50.27
C THR A 512 10.72 39.63 49.84
N ARG A 513 9.73 40.38 50.37
CA ARG A 513 8.35 40.31 49.88
C ARG A 513 8.12 40.98 48.54
N GLU A 514 8.78 42.11 48.28
CA GLU A 514 8.81 42.75 46.97
C GLU A 514 9.50 41.81 45.97
N GLY A 515 10.63 41.21 46.34
CA GLY A 515 11.30 40.14 45.61
C GLY A 515 10.42 38.91 45.37
N GLU A 516 9.70 38.41 46.38
CA GLU A 516 8.70 37.34 46.24
C GLU A 516 7.58 37.75 45.28
N THR A 517 7.10 39.01 45.31
CA THR A 517 6.07 39.47 44.37
C THR A 517 6.60 39.71 42.96
N GLU A 518 7.85 40.13 42.79
CA GLU A 518 8.47 40.30 41.48
C GLU A 518 8.88 38.94 40.89
N GLU A 519 9.28 37.98 41.72
CA GLU A 519 9.50 36.58 41.33
C GLU A 519 8.17 35.87 41.01
N LEU A 520 7.09 36.12 41.77
CA LEU A 520 5.76 35.64 41.44
C LEU A 520 5.21 36.30 40.16
N ARG A 521 5.49 37.59 39.91
CA ARG A 521 5.20 38.24 38.64
C ARG A 521 5.98 37.62 37.50
N ALA A 522 7.29 37.43 37.65
CA ALA A 522 8.12 36.77 36.65
C ALA A 522 7.63 35.34 36.37
N LYS A 523 7.24 34.58 37.40
CA LYS A 523 6.63 33.25 37.28
C LYS A 523 5.31 33.30 36.52
N ILE A 524 4.38 34.17 36.91
CA ILE A 524 3.09 34.37 36.22
C ILE A 524 3.31 34.81 34.77
N GLU A 525 4.31 35.65 34.49
CA GLU A 525 4.62 36.09 33.13
C GLU A 525 5.25 34.96 32.30
N THR A 526 6.15 34.14 32.87
CA THR A 526 6.63 32.92 32.21
C THR A 526 5.54 31.88 32.00
N GLU A 527 4.66 31.64 32.97
CA GLU A 527 3.48 30.77 32.82
C GLU A 527 2.53 31.31 31.75
N SER A 528 2.36 32.64 31.65
CA SER A 528 1.56 33.26 30.59
C SER A 528 2.19 33.09 29.20
N ALA A 529 3.53 33.13 29.11
CA ALA A 529 4.28 32.91 27.88
C ALA A 529 4.27 31.42 27.47
N GLU A 530 4.39 30.49 28.42
CA GLU A 530 4.22 29.06 28.18
C GLU A 530 2.78 28.71 27.79
N LEU A 531 1.77 29.29 28.45
CA LEU A 531 0.37 29.14 28.05
C LEU A 531 0.12 29.72 26.66
N ALA A 532 0.73 30.86 26.30
CA ALA A 532 0.65 31.42 24.94
C ALA A 532 1.31 30.49 23.90
N LYS A 533 2.47 29.91 24.23
CA LYS A 533 3.18 28.93 23.39
C LYS A 533 2.38 27.64 23.22
N GLN A 534 1.89 27.05 24.30
CA GLN A 534 0.99 25.88 24.28
C GLN A 534 -0.28 26.15 23.48
N ARG A 535 -0.82 27.38 23.53
CA ARG A 535 -1.99 27.79 22.74
C ARG A 535 -1.69 27.87 21.25
N MET A 536 -0.49 28.32 20.85
CA MET A 536 -0.03 28.24 19.46
C MET A 536 0.28 26.80 19.01
N GLU A 537 0.87 25.97 19.88
CA GLU A 537 1.11 24.55 19.60
C GLU A 537 -0.21 23.78 19.42
N LEU A 538 -1.22 24.04 20.27
CA LEU A 538 -2.59 23.52 20.10
C LEU A 538 -3.26 24.04 18.83
N GLN A 539 -3.04 25.30 18.44
CA GLN A 539 -3.58 25.86 17.20
C GLN A 539 -2.90 25.25 15.95
N SER A 540 -1.60 24.95 16.04
CA SER A 540 -0.84 24.22 15.01
C SER A 540 -1.31 22.77 14.89
N LEU A 541 -1.42 22.05 16.02
CA LEU A 541 -1.94 20.68 16.06
C LEU A 541 -3.38 20.59 15.56
N LYS A 542 -4.21 21.61 15.85
CA LYS A 542 -5.55 21.70 15.27
C LYS A 542 -5.48 21.84 13.75
N ALA A 543 -4.72 22.78 13.21
CA ALA A 543 -4.58 22.95 11.76
C ALA A 543 -4.01 21.70 11.07
N GLU A 544 -3.10 20.97 11.72
CA GLU A 544 -2.58 19.69 11.23
C GLU A 544 -3.63 18.57 11.29
N THR A 545 -4.53 18.60 12.28
CA THR A 545 -5.67 17.67 12.40
C THR A 545 -6.72 17.97 11.35
N ASP A 546 -7.14 19.23 11.21
CA ASP A 546 -8.07 19.71 10.17
C ASP A 546 -7.54 19.33 8.77
N LYS A 547 -6.24 19.48 8.53
CA LYS A 547 -5.59 18.99 7.29
C LYS A 547 -5.67 17.47 7.16
N LYS A 548 -5.29 16.69 8.18
CA LYS A 548 -5.35 15.22 8.12
C LYS A 548 -6.77 14.72 7.87
N THR A 549 -7.80 15.40 8.36
CA THR A 549 -9.20 15.11 8.03
C THR A 549 -9.45 15.32 6.53
N SER A 550 -9.04 16.44 5.95
CA SER A 550 -9.12 16.64 4.49
C SER A 550 -8.32 15.59 3.69
N ASP A 551 -7.13 15.21 4.16
CA ASP A 551 -6.31 14.14 3.55
C ASP A 551 -7.00 12.75 3.65
N PHE A 552 -7.91 12.54 4.61
CA PHE A 552 -8.76 11.35 4.72
C PHE A 552 -10.00 11.44 3.81
N ASP A 553 -10.70 12.58 3.77
CA ASP A 553 -11.87 12.82 2.90
C ASP A 553 -11.52 12.65 1.41
N GLU A 554 -10.29 12.98 1.01
CA GLU A 554 -9.79 12.72 -0.36
C GLU A 554 -9.45 11.24 -0.59
N ARG A 555 -8.95 10.54 0.43
CA ARG A 555 -8.66 9.09 0.34
C ARG A 555 -9.93 8.25 0.31
N GLU A 556 -10.98 8.64 1.03
CA GLU A 556 -12.26 7.96 1.02
C GLU A 556 -12.87 7.98 -0.39
N LYS A 557 -12.89 9.15 -1.06
CA LYS A 557 -13.29 9.27 -2.48
C LYS A 557 -12.43 8.43 -3.42
N LEU A 558 -11.11 8.39 -3.23
CA LEU A 558 -10.21 7.54 -4.03
C LEU A 558 -10.40 6.04 -3.76
N ILE A 559 -11.00 5.66 -2.64
CA ILE A 559 -11.45 4.29 -2.36
C ILE A 559 -12.80 4.04 -3.04
N GLU A 560 -13.78 4.95 -2.93
CA GLU A 560 -15.06 4.84 -3.67
C GLU A 560 -14.85 4.70 -5.18
N GLU A 561 -14.01 5.55 -5.80
CA GLU A 561 -13.68 5.43 -7.22
C GLU A 561 -12.92 4.14 -7.58
N ARG A 562 -12.28 3.47 -6.60
CA ARG A 562 -11.62 2.17 -6.81
C ARG A 562 -12.60 1.02 -6.66
N GLU A 563 -13.50 1.08 -5.68
CA GLU A 563 -14.58 0.10 -5.51
C GLU A 563 -15.55 0.14 -6.70
N GLN A 564 -15.86 1.31 -7.24
CA GLN A 564 -16.63 1.43 -8.49
C GLN A 564 -15.91 0.75 -9.66
N ARG A 565 -14.62 1.05 -9.89
CA ARG A 565 -13.83 0.40 -10.96
C ARG A 565 -13.74 -1.12 -10.78
N VAL A 566 -13.50 -1.61 -9.57
CA VAL A 566 -13.51 -3.06 -9.29
C VAL A 566 -14.89 -3.69 -9.51
N GLY A 567 -15.98 -2.94 -9.31
CA GLY A 567 -17.34 -3.34 -9.69
C GLY A 567 -17.56 -3.40 -11.21
N GLU A 568 -17.02 -2.43 -11.95
CA GLU A 568 -17.06 -2.36 -13.42
C GLU A 568 -16.21 -3.48 -14.06
N ASP A 569 -14.95 -3.63 -13.63
CA ASP A 569 -14.04 -4.71 -14.04
C ASP A 569 -14.67 -6.10 -13.79
N ARG A 570 -15.32 -6.28 -12.63
CA ARG A 570 -16.01 -7.54 -12.28
C ARG A 570 -17.21 -7.80 -13.18
N ALA A 571 -18.00 -6.77 -13.50
CA ALA A 571 -19.11 -6.89 -14.43
C ALA A 571 -18.66 -7.14 -15.88
N GLU A 572 -17.43 -6.73 -16.26
CA GLU A 572 -16.83 -7.10 -17.54
C GLU A 572 -16.32 -8.56 -17.53
N MET A 573 -15.66 -8.99 -16.46
CA MET A 573 -15.25 -10.39 -16.26
C MET A 573 -16.43 -11.36 -16.26
N ASP A 574 -17.56 -11.01 -15.63
CA ASP A 574 -18.79 -11.80 -15.65
C ASP A 574 -19.39 -11.91 -17.07
N ARG A 575 -19.25 -10.86 -17.91
CA ARG A 575 -19.63 -10.93 -19.34
C ARG A 575 -18.68 -11.83 -20.12
N MET A 576 -17.36 -11.68 -19.97
CA MET A 576 -16.38 -12.54 -20.63
C MET A 576 -16.56 -14.02 -20.24
N ALA A 577 -16.95 -14.31 -19.00
CA ALA A 577 -17.26 -15.66 -18.55
C ALA A 577 -18.49 -16.26 -19.26
N GLU A 578 -19.57 -15.50 -19.44
CA GLU A 578 -20.75 -15.94 -20.20
C GLU A 578 -20.47 -16.02 -21.72
N GLU A 579 -19.65 -15.13 -22.29
CA GLU A 579 -19.21 -15.19 -23.69
C GLU A 579 -18.30 -16.40 -23.97
N LEU A 580 -17.38 -16.74 -23.05
CA LEU A 580 -16.57 -17.96 -23.11
C LEU A 580 -17.43 -19.22 -22.97
N LYS A 581 -18.46 -19.19 -22.12
CA LYS A 581 -19.42 -20.27 -21.92
C LYS A 581 -20.32 -20.47 -23.15
N ALA A 582 -20.76 -19.40 -23.80
CA ALA A 582 -21.47 -19.46 -25.08
C ALA A 582 -20.56 -19.98 -26.21
N SER A 583 -19.33 -19.48 -26.28
CA SER A 583 -18.32 -19.97 -27.25
C SER A 583 -17.99 -21.45 -27.05
N ARG A 584 -17.93 -21.92 -25.80
CA ARG A 584 -17.76 -23.33 -25.46
C ARG A 584 -18.96 -24.16 -25.89
N GLN A 585 -20.19 -23.71 -25.66
CA GLN A 585 -21.39 -24.37 -26.16
C GLN A 585 -21.44 -24.44 -27.69
N GLU A 586 -20.96 -23.39 -28.38
CA GLU A 586 -20.82 -23.44 -29.84
C GLU A 586 -19.76 -24.48 -30.26
N LEU A 587 -18.59 -24.50 -29.61
CA LEU A 587 -17.54 -25.50 -29.88
C LEU A 587 -18.01 -26.94 -29.59
N ASP A 588 -18.72 -27.17 -28.49
CA ASP A 588 -19.30 -28.48 -28.16
C ASP A 588 -20.34 -28.89 -29.23
N SER A 589 -21.18 -27.96 -29.72
CA SER A 589 -22.12 -28.22 -30.82
C SER A 589 -21.42 -28.48 -32.18
N ARG A 590 -20.30 -27.79 -32.44
CA ARG A 590 -19.46 -28.03 -33.62
C ARG A 590 -18.79 -29.40 -33.54
N LEU A 591 -18.23 -29.77 -32.39
CA LEU A 591 -17.66 -31.10 -32.13
C LEU A 591 -18.71 -32.20 -32.34
N GLN A 592 -19.93 -32.01 -31.83
CA GLN A 592 -21.04 -32.94 -32.08
C GLN A 592 -21.36 -33.05 -33.58
N SER A 593 -21.48 -31.93 -34.30
CA SER A 593 -21.73 -31.93 -35.75
C SER A 593 -20.59 -32.55 -36.57
N LEU A 594 -19.35 -32.48 -36.08
CA LEU A 594 -18.18 -33.12 -36.68
C LEU A 594 -18.17 -34.63 -36.39
N GLY A 595 -18.55 -35.07 -35.19
CA GLY A 595 -18.73 -36.48 -34.87
C GLY A 595 -19.89 -37.11 -35.66
N ASP A 596 -21.02 -36.42 -35.82
CA ASP A 596 -22.11 -36.85 -36.68
C ASP A 596 -21.66 -36.94 -38.15
N ARG A 597 -20.84 -35.99 -38.62
CA ARG A 597 -20.24 -36.03 -39.96
C ARG A 597 -19.20 -37.15 -40.12
N GLU A 598 -18.40 -37.43 -39.11
CA GLU A 598 -17.44 -38.53 -39.09
C GLU A 598 -18.15 -39.89 -39.12
N ASN A 599 -19.23 -40.05 -38.35
CA ASN A 599 -20.10 -41.22 -38.39
C ASN A 599 -20.75 -41.40 -39.78
N ASN A 600 -21.24 -40.33 -40.40
CA ASN A 600 -21.81 -40.38 -41.75
C ASN A 600 -20.74 -40.71 -42.80
N LEU A 601 -19.54 -40.11 -42.73
CA LEU A 601 -18.41 -40.46 -43.60
C LEU A 601 -17.93 -41.90 -43.39
N GLY A 602 -17.99 -42.43 -42.17
CA GLY A 602 -17.74 -43.84 -41.88
C GLY A 602 -18.76 -44.76 -42.58
N GLN A 603 -20.05 -44.40 -42.52
CA GLN A 603 -21.10 -45.12 -43.25
C GLN A 603 -20.95 -45.01 -44.77
N GLU A 604 -20.58 -43.84 -45.30
CA GLU A 604 -20.27 -43.67 -46.73
C GLU A 604 -19.06 -44.50 -47.15
N VAL A 605 -18.01 -44.56 -46.33
CA VAL A 605 -16.80 -45.39 -46.57
C VAL A 605 -17.13 -46.89 -46.51
N ASP A 606 -17.95 -47.34 -45.56
CA ASP A 606 -18.36 -48.75 -45.48
C ASP A 606 -19.37 -49.12 -46.59
N HIS A 607 -20.21 -48.18 -47.03
CA HIS A 607 -21.02 -48.36 -48.24
C HIS A 607 -20.15 -48.43 -49.50
N ALA A 608 -19.13 -47.58 -49.62
CA ALA A 608 -18.16 -47.63 -50.72
C ALA A 608 -17.35 -48.94 -50.70
N LYS A 609 -16.94 -49.45 -49.52
CA LYS A 609 -16.31 -50.77 -49.39
C LYS A 609 -17.23 -51.88 -49.88
N THR A 610 -18.50 -51.89 -49.47
CA THR A 610 -19.45 -52.92 -49.91
C THR A 610 -19.76 -52.83 -51.40
N GLN A 611 -19.88 -51.63 -51.98
CA GLN A 611 -19.95 -51.45 -53.44
C GLN A 611 -18.69 -51.98 -54.15
N VAL A 612 -17.49 -51.66 -53.66
CA VAL A 612 -16.22 -52.13 -54.25
C VAL A 612 -16.06 -53.64 -54.11
N GLU A 613 -16.48 -54.24 -53.00
CA GLU A 613 -16.52 -55.70 -52.85
C GLU A 613 -17.51 -56.35 -53.83
N ASP A 614 -18.68 -55.77 -54.03
CA ASP A 614 -19.69 -56.32 -54.95
C ASP A 614 -19.31 -56.10 -56.42
N GLU A 615 -18.64 -54.99 -56.76
CA GLU A 615 -17.96 -54.83 -58.04
C GLU A 615 -16.80 -55.82 -58.21
N MET A 616 -16.01 -56.12 -57.16
CA MET A 616 -14.99 -57.18 -57.23
C MET A 616 -15.63 -58.56 -57.46
N LYS A 617 -16.68 -58.92 -56.72
CA LYS A 617 -17.43 -60.18 -56.92
C LYS A 617 -18.01 -60.26 -58.34
N ARG A 618 -18.53 -59.14 -58.86
CA ARG A 618 -19.01 -59.02 -60.23
C ARG A 618 -17.90 -59.15 -61.27
N LEU A 619 -16.77 -58.46 -61.09
CA LEU A 619 -15.61 -58.54 -61.98
C LEU A 619 -14.98 -59.94 -61.98
N ASP A 620 -15.00 -60.65 -60.85
CA ASP A 620 -14.59 -62.05 -60.79
C ASP A 620 -15.58 -62.99 -61.50
N ALA A 621 -16.89 -62.71 -61.44
CA ALA A 621 -17.90 -63.42 -62.22
C ALA A 621 -17.77 -63.12 -63.73
N GLU A 622 -17.53 -61.87 -64.12
CA GLU A 622 -17.28 -61.47 -65.50
C GLU A 622 -15.95 -62.05 -66.01
N ARG A 623 -14.89 -62.11 -65.19
CA ARG A 623 -13.62 -62.82 -65.50
C ARG A 623 -13.84 -64.32 -65.70
N LYS A 624 -14.64 -64.96 -64.85
CA LYS A 624 -15.02 -66.39 -65.02
C LYS A 624 -15.84 -66.61 -66.29
N HIS A 625 -16.75 -65.69 -66.62
CA HIS A 625 -17.53 -65.74 -67.85
C HIS A 625 -16.68 -65.47 -69.10
N VAL A 626 -15.72 -64.54 -69.06
CA VAL A 626 -14.74 -64.32 -70.13
C VAL A 626 -13.81 -65.52 -70.28
N SER A 627 -13.31 -66.10 -69.19
CA SER A 627 -12.52 -67.35 -69.19
C SER A 627 -13.31 -68.51 -69.82
N GLY A 628 -14.57 -68.69 -69.43
CA GLY A 628 -15.48 -69.66 -70.07
C GLY A 628 -15.70 -69.39 -71.55
N ARG A 629 -15.85 -68.11 -71.95
CA ARG A 629 -15.96 -67.70 -73.36
C ARG A 629 -14.66 -67.87 -74.15
N MET A 630 -13.49 -67.78 -73.51
CA MET A 630 -12.20 -68.10 -74.12
C MET A 630 -12.07 -69.60 -74.36
N ALA A 631 -12.40 -70.45 -73.37
CA ALA A 631 -12.45 -71.90 -73.57
C ALA A 631 -13.48 -72.33 -74.64
N GLU A 632 -14.64 -71.64 -74.70
CA GLU A 632 -15.62 -71.80 -75.78
C GLU A 632 -15.13 -71.30 -77.16
N MET A 633 -14.14 -70.41 -77.21
CA MET A 633 -13.52 -69.94 -78.45
C MET A 633 -12.39 -70.89 -78.86
N GLU A 634 -11.55 -71.34 -77.92
CA GLU A 634 -10.53 -72.37 -78.12
C GLU A 634 -11.16 -73.68 -78.64
N GLU A 635 -12.30 -74.11 -78.09
CA GLU A 635 -13.03 -75.29 -78.58
C GLU A 635 -13.66 -75.07 -79.97
N LYS A 636 -14.08 -73.84 -80.30
CA LYS A 636 -14.54 -73.48 -81.65
C LYS A 636 -13.38 -73.38 -82.64
N GLU A 637 -12.22 -72.91 -82.21
CA GLU A 637 -10.99 -72.83 -82.98
C GLU A 637 -10.45 -74.25 -83.26
N ARG A 638 -10.52 -75.15 -82.27
CA ARG A 638 -10.26 -76.59 -82.42
C ARG A 638 -11.22 -77.24 -83.43
N MET A 639 -12.53 -76.97 -83.33
CA MET A 639 -13.51 -77.43 -84.34
C MET A 639 -13.34 -76.76 -85.72
N ILE A 640 -12.77 -75.56 -85.80
CA ILE A 640 -12.41 -74.92 -87.07
C ILE A 640 -11.17 -75.60 -87.65
N GLN A 641 -10.16 -75.93 -86.84
CA GLN A 641 -8.97 -76.66 -87.27
C GLN A 641 -9.35 -78.06 -87.77
N GLU A 642 -10.13 -78.86 -87.02
CA GLU A 642 -10.66 -80.15 -87.50
C GLU A 642 -11.44 -80.03 -88.83
N ARG A 643 -12.06 -78.87 -89.09
CA ARG A 643 -12.72 -78.58 -90.37
C ARG A 643 -11.75 -78.12 -91.46
N VAL A 644 -10.67 -77.42 -91.13
CA VAL A 644 -9.56 -77.11 -92.05
C VAL A 644 -8.86 -78.41 -92.46
N ASP A 645 -8.51 -79.27 -91.51
CA ASP A 645 -7.88 -80.57 -91.76
C ASP A 645 -8.76 -81.43 -92.71
N THR A 646 -10.07 -81.49 -92.47
CA THR A 646 -11.03 -82.18 -93.37
C THR A 646 -11.38 -81.41 -94.66
N PHE A 647 -10.89 -80.18 -94.83
CA PHE A 647 -10.85 -79.49 -96.12
C PHE A 647 -9.53 -79.75 -96.86
N GLU A 648 -8.38 -79.83 -96.16
CA GLU A 648 -7.09 -80.23 -96.74
C GLU A 648 -7.15 -81.69 -97.25
N GLU A 649 -7.71 -82.62 -96.49
CA GLU A 649 -8.00 -84.00 -96.97
C GLU A 649 -8.88 -83.99 -98.23
N ARG A 650 -9.82 -83.05 -98.34
CA ARG A 650 -10.70 -82.92 -99.51
C ARG A 650 -10.00 -82.27 -100.68
N GLU A 651 -9.10 -81.31 -100.44
CA GLU A 651 -8.28 -80.68 -101.46
C GLU A 651 -7.28 -81.70 -102.02
N GLU A 652 -6.65 -82.53 -101.20
CA GLU A 652 -5.81 -83.65 -101.65
C GLU A 652 -6.64 -84.71 -102.41
N GLN A 653 -7.85 -85.03 -101.95
CA GLN A 653 -8.80 -85.88 -102.69
C GLN A 653 -9.36 -85.24 -103.96
N LEU A 654 -9.26 -83.91 -104.15
CA LEU A 654 -9.60 -83.23 -105.39
C LEU A 654 -8.38 -83.19 -106.31
N ARG A 655 -7.21 -82.86 -105.80
CA ARG A 655 -5.92 -82.83 -106.50
C ARG A 655 -5.52 -84.18 -107.07
N THR A 656 -5.77 -85.27 -106.35
CA THR A 656 -5.59 -86.64 -106.86
C THR A 656 -6.60 -87.01 -107.94
N LYS A 657 -7.85 -86.50 -107.88
CA LYS A 657 -8.84 -86.64 -108.96
C LYS A 657 -8.52 -85.76 -110.17
N GLU A 658 -7.92 -84.59 -109.94
CA GLU A 658 -7.47 -83.66 -110.97
C GLU A 658 -6.25 -84.24 -111.70
N GLN A 659 -5.27 -84.77 -110.99
CA GLN A 659 -4.17 -85.56 -111.57
C GLN A 659 -4.69 -86.77 -112.36
N ALA A 660 -5.64 -87.55 -111.81
CA ALA A 660 -6.27 -88.65 -112.55
C ALA A 660 -7.10 -88.18 -113.76
N PHE A 661 -7.56 -86.93 -113.77
CA PHE A 661 -8.25 -86.33 -114.91
C PHE A 661 -7.26 -85.80 -115.95
N GLU A 662 -6.14 -85.19 -115.54
CA GLU A 662 -5.02 -84.81 -116.41
C GLU A 662 -4.39 -86.05 -117.06
N GLU A 663 -4.15 -87.12 -116.29
CA GLU A 663 -3.64 -88.40 -116.79
C GLU A 663 -4.61 -89.03 -117.80
N LYS A 664 -5.92 -88.92 -117.57
CA LYS A 664 -6.96 -89.38 -118.51
C LYS A 664 -7.13 -88.47 -119.73
N MET A 665 -6.92 -87.17 -119.59
CA MET A 665 -6.82 -86.24 -120.73
C MET A 665 -5.59 -86.58 -121.56
N ARG A 666 -4.46 -86.88 -120.92
CA ARG A 666 -3.22 -87.36 -121.56
C ARG A 666 -3.43 -88.70 -122.26
N GLU A 667 -4.14 -89.66 -121.65
CA GLU A 667 -4.56 -90.92 -122.30
C GLU A 667 -5.46 -90.65 -123.53
N MET A 668 -6.34 -89.65 -123.49
CA MET A 668 -7.16 -89.25 -124.63
C MET A 668 -6.36 -88.53 -125.73
N ASP A 669 -5.38 -87.71 -125.38
CA ASP A 669 -4.52 -87.03 -126.34
C ASP A 669 -3.47 -87.96 -126.93
N GLU A 670 -2.91 -88.90 -126.16
CA GLU A 670 -2.15 -90.05 -126.69
C GLU A 670 -3.03 -90.94 -127.58
N ARG A 671 -4.32 -91.17 -127.26
CA ARG A 671 -5.25 -91.85 -128.19
C ARG A 671 -5.49 -91.04 -129.46
N ARG A 672 -5.53 -89.70 -129.40
CA ARG A 672 -5.66 -88.83 -130.59
C ARG A 672 -4.39 -88.84 -131.42
N GLU A 673 -3.22 -88.86 -130.80
CA GLU A 673 -1.92 -88.97 -131.44
C GLU A 673 -1.74 -90.35 -132.09
N ASN A 674 -2.06 -91.44 -131.38
CA ASN A 674 -2.09 -92.79 -131.96
C ASN A 674 -3.12 -92.91 -133.10
N MET A 675 -4.30 -92.28 -133.02
CA MET A 675 -5.26 -92.23 -134.14
C MET A 675 -4.76 -91.35 -135.29
N ALA A 676 -3.98 -90.31 -135.03
CA ALA A 676 -3.33 -89.50 -136.07
C ALA A 676 -2.23 -90.30 -136.77
N GLU A 677 -1.39 -91.03 -136.01
CA GLU A 677 -0.42 -91.97 -136.54
C GLU A 677 -1.10 -93.08 -137.35
N GLU A 678 -2.19 -93.70 -136.87
CA GLU A 678 -2.94 -94.70 -137.65
C GLU A 678 -3.54 -94.10 -138.92
N MET A 679 -4.06 -92.88 -138.88
CA MET A 679 -4.55 -92.16 -140.07
C MET A 679 -3.42 -91.83 -141.06
N GLU A 680 -2.23 -91.46 -140.59
CA GLU A 680 -1.05 -91.25 -141.43
C GLU A 680 -0.53 -92.59 -141.99
N LYS A 681 -0.54 -93.66 -141.21
CA LYS A 681 -0.18 -95.03 -141.62
C LYS A 681 -1.15 -95.55 -142.69
N ILE A 682 -2.45 -95.27 -142.55
CA ILE A 682 -3.49 -95.52 -143.57
C ILE A 682 -3.26 -94.63 -144.81
N ALA A 683 -2.83 -93.37 -144.65
CA ALA A 683 -2.44 -92.52 -145.79
C ALA A 683 -1.18 -93.03 -146.50
N LEU A 684 -0.22 -93.61 -145.76
CA LEU A 684 1.00 -94.21 -146.27
C LEU A 684 0.70 -95.54 -147.00
N GLU A 685 -0.21 -96.36 -146.47
CA GLU A 685 -0.74 -97.57 -147.12
C GLU A 685 -1.55 -97.22 -148.38
N LYS A 686 -2.31 -96.13 -148.38
CA LYS A 686 -2.93 -95.55 -149.59
C LYS A 686 -1.87 -95.09 -150.61
N SER A 687 -0.80 -94.41 -150.17
CA SER A 687 0.33 -94.05 -151.05
C SER A 687 1.02 -95.29 -151.64
N LYS A 688 1.19 -96.35 -150.85
CA LYS A 688 1.73 -97.65 -151.28
C LYS A 688 0.83 -98.35 -152.30
N THR A 689 -0.47 -98.40 -152.05
CA THR A 689 -1.44 -99.05 -152.95
C THR A 689 -1.66 -98.27 -154.23
N GLU A 690 -1.59 -96.93 -154.22
CA GLU A 690 -1.59 -96.12 -155.44
C GLU A 690 -0.28 -96.27 -156.23
N LYS A 691 0.88 -96.39 -155.58
CA LYS A 691 2.15 -96.74 -156.24
C LYS A 691 2.17 -98.19 -156.78
N MET A 692 1.46 -99.11 -156.12
CA MET A 692 1.20 -100.45 -156.68
C MET A 692 0.26 -100.39 -157.88
N ARG A 693 -0.78 -99.54 -157.87
CA ARG A 693 -1.60 -99.28 -159.07
C ARG A 693 -0.76 -98.71 -160.19
N GLU A 694 0.02 -97.66 -159.97
CA GLU A 694 0.91 -97.11 -161.00
C GLU A 694 1.89 -98.15 -161.58
N THR A 695 2.47 -99.02 -160.74
CA THR A 695 3.39 -100.07 -161.24
C THR A 695 2.67 -101.23 -161.93
N ILE A 696 1.41 -101.50 -161.59
CA ILE A 696 0.53 -102.41 -162.35
C ILE A 696 0.11 -101.78 -163.68
N GLU A 697 -0.23 -100.50 -163.72
CA GLU A 697 -0.67 -99.79 -164.92
C GLU A 697 0.51 -99.52 -165.88
N ARG A 698 1.70 -99.16 -165.38
CA ARG A 698 2.95 -99.13 -166.18
C ARG A 698 3.33 -100.52 -166.70
N ARG A 699 3.09 -101.59 -165.92
CA ARG A 699 3.28 -102.97 -166.42
C ARG A 699 2.24 -103.36 -167.47
N LYS A 700 0.97 -102.97 -167.31
CA LYS A 700 -0.05 -103.12 -168.37
C LYS A 700 0.31 -102.33 -169.63
N GLN A 701 0.91 -101.15 -169.49
CA GLN A 701 1.33 -100.35 -170.65
C GLN A 701 2.49 -101.01 -171.38
N VAL A 702 3.56 -101.42 -170.67
CA VAL A 702 4.68 -102.16 -171.29
C VAL A 702 4.25 -103.52 -171.86
N ILE A 703 3.34 -104.23 -171.19
CA ILE A 703 2.73 -105.47 -171.72
C ILE A 703 1.81 -105.15 -172.90
N GLY A 704 1.12 -104.01 -172.90
CA GLY A 704 0.30 -103.50 -174.00
C GLY A 704 1.14 -103.22 -175.23
N ASP A 705 2.20 -102.42 -175.11
CA ASP A 705 3.14 -102.12 -176.19
C ASP A 705 3.81 -103.40 -176.73
N GLN A 706 4.11 -104.38 -175.87
CA GLN A 706 4.61 -105.70 -176.28
C GLN A 706 3.52 -106.57 -176.94
N VAL A 707 2.28 -106.53 -176.47
CA VAL A 707 1.13 -107.24 -177.05
C VAL A 707 0.66 -106.60 -178.35
N ASP A 708 0.85 -105.29 -178.55
CA ASP A 708 0.57 -104.59 -179.80
C ASP A 708 1.71 -104.78 -180.81
N SER A 709 2.97 -104.81 -180.37
CA SER A 709 4.10 -105.25 -181.21
C SER A 709 3.95 -106.72 -181.65
N ILE A 710 3.56 -107.61 -180.72
CA ILE A 710 3.16 -108.98 -181.06
C ILE A 710 1.91 -108.98 -181.94
N SER A 711 0.94 -108.08 -181.72
CA SER A 711 -0.27 -108.01 -182.55
C SER A 711 0.00 -107.45 -183.94
N GLU A 712 1.04 -106.65 -184.20
CA GLU A 712 1.44 -106.31 -185.57
C GLU A 712 2.08 -107.51 -186.30
N ILE A 713 2.76 -108.40 -185.56
CA ILE A 713 3.31 -109.66 -186.08
C ILE A 713 2.18 -110.68 -186.29
N THR A 714 1.29 -110.84 -185.32
CA THR A 714 0.12 -111.74 -185.38
C THR A 714 -0.93 -111.24 -186.35
N LYS A 715 -1.15 -109.94 -186.54
CA LYS A 715 -2.06 -109.42 -187.58
C LYS A 715 -1.50 -109.61 -189.00
N LYS A 716 -0.18 -109.82 -189.14
CA LYS A 716 0.48 -110.33 -190.37
C LYS A 716 0.52 -111.86 -190.48
N LEU A 717 0.06 -112.61 -189.46
CA LEU A 717 0.01 -114.09 -189.45
C LEU A 717 -1.40 -114.68 -189.21
N GLU A 718 -2.37 -113.87 -188.82
CA GLU A 718 -3.78 -114.22 -188.62
C GLU A 718 -4.68 -113.62 -189.72
N GLU A 719 -4.14 -112.73 -190.56
CA GLU A 719 -4.60 -112.56 -191.95
C GLU A 719 -4.46 -113.88 -192.75
N ILE A 720 -3.66 -114.83 -192.25
CA ILE A 720 -3.55 -116.21 -192.73
C ILE A 720 -4.53 -117.18 -192.02
N ARG A 721 -5.28 -116.79 -190.96
CA ARG A 721 -6.11 -117.75 -190.21
C ARG A 721 -7.36 -117.22 -189.46
N SER A 722 -8.33 -116.74 -190.22
CA SER A 722 -9.71 -116.55 -189.75
C SER A 722 -10.33 -117.76 -189.01
N ARG A 723 -10.55 -117.73 -187.66
CA ARG A 723 -11.46 -118.70 -186.94
C ARG A 723 -11.89 -118.46 -185.45
N GLY A 724 -12.54 -117.33 -185.10
CA GLY A 724 -13.48 -117.21 -183.93
C GLY A 724 -12.92 -117.41 -182.48
N LYS A 725 -13.71 -117.42 -181.37
CA LYS A 725 -15.11 -116.99 -181.06
C LYS A 725 -15.44 -117.06 -179.51
N ARG A 726 -15.76 -115.93 -178.83
CA ARG A 726 -16.74 -115.72 -177.68
C ARG A 726 -16.56 -116.30 -176.22
N ARG A 727 -17.12 -115.55 -175.22
CA ARG A 727 -17.69 -115.92 -173.84
C ARG A 727 -16.71 -116.17 -172.64
N ALA A 728 -17.04 -116.11 -171.32
CA ALA A 728 -18.21 -115.87 -170.39
C ALA A 728 -17.72 -115.65 -168.89
N ASP A 729 -18.43 -115.81 -167.73
CA ASP A 729 -19.57 -115.13 -166.97
C ASP A 729 -19.62 -115.75 -165.49
N ALA A 730 -20.16 -115.33 -164.29
CA ALA A 730 -20.73 -114.14 -163.56
C ALA A 730 -20.95 -114.41 -161.99
N HIS A 731 -21.55 -113.50 -161.16
CA HIS A 731 -21.98 -113.56 -159.68
C HIS A 731 -20.90 -113.36 -158.54
N GLY A 732 -21.11 -113.15 -157.19
CA GLY A 732 -22.20 -112.92 -156.14
C GLY A 732 -21.66 -113.19 -154.67
N GLU A 733 -22.22 -112.94 -153.43
CA GLU A 733 -23.30 -112.10 -152.79
C GLU A 733 -23.33 -112.19 -151.18
N HIS A 734 -24.23 -111.47 -150.41
CA HIS A 734 -24.61 -111.53 -148.93
C HIS A 734 -23.60 -111.08 -147.78
N GLY A 735 -23.89 -110.80 -146.46
CA GLY A 735 -25.10 -110.47 -145.60
C GLY A 735 -25.01 -110.59 -144.01
N ASP A 736 -25.72 -109.75 -143.18
CA ASP A 736 -26.35 -109.96 -141.78
C ASP A 736 -25.85 -109.40 -140.35
N LYS A 737 -26.81 -108.87 -139.51
CA LYS A 737 -27.10 -108.74 -137.99
C LYS A 737 -26.26 -108.15 -136.76
N LYS A 738 -26.98 -107.38 -135.87
CA LYS A 738 -27.20 -107.42 -134.34
C LYS A 738 -26.53 -106.53 -133.20
N THR A 739 -27.34 -105.63 -132.59
CA THR A 739 -27.72 -105.30 -131.13
C THR A 739 -26.80 -105.14 -129.87
N GLY A 740 -26.80 -103.93 -129.25
CA GLY A 740 -27.07 -103.55 -127.80
C GLY A 740 -26.08 -103.87 -126.64
N PRO A 741 -26.27 -103.39 -125.37
CA PRO A 741 -27.22 -102.39 -124.81
C PRO A 741 -26.60 -101.33 -123.82
N GLU A 742 -27.47 -100.43 -123.29
CA GLU A 742 -27.28 -99.40 -122.21
C GLU A 742 -25.97 -98.59 -122.13
#